data_AF-A0A7S4C8Y1-F1
#
_entry.id   AF-A0A7S4C8Y1-F1
#
_cell.length_a   1.000
_cell.length_b   1.000
_cell.length_c   1.000
_cell.angle_alpha   90.00
_cell.angle_beta   90.00
_cell.angle_gamma   90.00
#
_symmetry.space_group_name_H-M   'P 1'
#
loop_
_entity.id
_entity.type
_entity.pdbx_description
1 polymer ?
#
loop_
_entity_poly.entity_id
_entity_poly.type
_entity_poly.pdbx_seq_one_letter_code
_entity_poly.pdbx_strand_id
1 'polypeptide(L)'
;ADRQLVNRAHGPYEARNRIVPLRPQPPRPNHMRRDAEPDGDYTAPAPARVRVLVVGAGFSGAVVARRLADAGFRVQVIDRRDHLAGNSYDYVHSSGVVVHKYGPHRFRFSNERVYEFLSRFTEWKPYDVEARSYCNGTYYQFPINRRTFNEVFGLNLTTAEETRTFAKTLQIGEGDPKNAEEYCLQRCGKRLYELLYKYYTYKQWHMMPDKLPAAVVGRVPIYYDDNDLYVRGKTQKLPSRGYTWMFERILDHPNIAVSLNTPFEHRMMSQFNKVVHTGPIDEFFNLTLGPLPYRSLRWDMIVHEKEYAQKWYKINYPLMTEPQTRDIEIKRLTGQKIPRTVVLREYPMDEGEPFYPIPTPANLELYEKYKAKAASEYPDVTFLGRLGEYKYLDMDVCVEKALKASDKLLDTLQTRARQLAQLHYRPSLHRYAIQVPYANSVTLVAMPLSAATVPFATALAGGCGPACDFVFFIRDSQNFTLPFKATYVHSVGQPTAWFVRRFLHPSLVRGYDAIQILLPEPGDAPDRVLSRARTLPAKQLLCSPRRFVYVPGPDWGCFWASMPFIDRQRCKPICLPMASHPFPGFHLPASVSDGHVLVAMLVDQMALPLAYAVTRAWNATAPQFDFVFFAFKEVGDVDPEWLRRVTLITVQDHMKWWYFKRFLVPAVTSRYQSLLLMDSDIASAPEFPIRRFLHIANAQRFALCQPAVRPEGRSTDHPFLHPRRGMSARWTNYVECGPMNLWTGHAWAEYWPWLEYNRSIGWGVDFVWCELLVKMGLGRSLARTRAACGVIDETPILHAGPARARKSPKTRMGQSYRVEGSRQLRSAWHMARSMRLKFMDYSGLHRGHQRVYLTVPQEAEPLP
;
A
#
# COMPACT_ATOMS: atom_id res chain seq x y z
N ALA A 1 28.65 42.20 -21.30
CA ALA A 1 28.29 43.19 -22.33
C ALA A 1 27.66 42.42 -23.48
N ASP A 2 26.39 42.58 -23.87
CA ASP A 2 25.39 43.51 -23.38
C ASP A 2 23.98 42.92 -23.49
N ARG A 3 23.24 43.07 -22.39
CA ARG A 3 21.80 43.30 -22.40
C ARG A 3 21.59 44.70 -22.98
N GLN A 4 20.78 44.85 -24.02
CA GLN A 4 19.84 45.97 -24.21
C GLN A 4 19.19 45.89 -25.59
N LEU A 5 17.98 46.45 -25.71
CA LEU A 5 17.13 46.63 -26.90
C LEU A 5 16.09 45.53 -27.16
N VAL A 6 15.00 45.53 -26.38
CA VAL A 6 13.66 45.88 -26.91
C VAL A 6 12.88 46.54 -25.76
N ASN A 7 12.88 47.87 -25.75
CA ASN A 7 11.99 48.68 -24.93
C ASN A 7 11.65 49.90 -25.77
N ARG A 8 10.37 50.05 -26.13
CA ARG A 8 9.62 51.30 -26.42
C ARG A 8 8.58 51.07 -27.52
N ALA A 9 7.36 50.76 -27.09
CA ALA A 9 6.17 51.51 -27.49
C ALA A 9 5.06 51.10 -26.52
N HIS A 10 4.77 51.96 -25.55
CA HIS A 10 3.42 52.28 -25.07
C HIS A 10 3.51 53.12 -23.79
N GLY A 11 2.91 54.29 -23.86
CA GLY A 11 2.50 55.16 -22.78
C GLY A 11 1.79 56.37 -23.38
N PRO A 12 1.15 57.23 -22.58
CA PRO A 12 0.25 56.93 -21.46
C PRO A 12 -1.06 57.76 -21.60
N TYR A 13 -2.13 57.46 -20.85
CA TYR A 13 -3.02 58.48 -20.25
C TYR A 13 -3.98 57.85 -19.22
N GLU A 14 -4.16 58.58 -18.13
CA GLU A 14 -4.77 58.22 -16.84
C GLU A 14 -6.30 58.19 -16.83
N ALA A 15 -6.91 57.39 -15.94
CA ALA A 15 -8.19 57.74 -15.30
C ALA A 15 -8.46 56.98 -13.97
N ARG A 16 -8.24 57.70 -12.86
CA ARG A 16 -9.14 57.89 -11.70
C ARG A 16 -9.60 56.66 -10.88
N ASN A 17 -9.00 56.57 -9.69
CA ASN A 17 -9.59 56.01 -8.48
C ASN A 17 -10.97 56.62 -8.18
N ARG A 18 -12.00 55.78 -8.08
CA ARG A 18 -13.23 56.06 -7.32
C ARG A 18 -13.58 54.89 -6.42
N ILE A 19 -13.44 55.15 -5.13
CA ILE A 19 -13.98 54.41 -4.00
C ILE A 19 -15.52 54.52 -4.07
N VAL A 20 -16.22 53.39 -3.94
CA VAL A 20 -17.69 53.32 -3.80
C VAL A 20 -18.00 52.59 -2.48
N PRO A 21 -18.97 53.06 -1.67
CA PRO A 21 -18.93 52.94 -0.22
C PRO A 21 -19.58 51.66 0.35
N LEU A 22 -19.15 51.36 1.58
CA LEU A 22 -19.69 50.36 2.51
C LEU A 22 -21.21 50.49 2.67
N ARG A 23 -21.94 49.38 2.57
CA ARG A 23 -23.35 49.28 2.97
C ARG A 23 -23.49 49.35 4.51
N PRO A 24 -24.61 49.89 5.04
CA PRO A 24 -24.76 50.20 6.47
C PRO A 24 -25.02 48.92 7.29
N GLN A 25 -24.43 48.87 8.49
CA GLN A 25 -24.80 47.89 9.52
C GLN A 25 -26.21 48.16 10.05
N PRO A 26 -27.03 47.12 10.33
CA PRO A 26 -28.23 47.29 11.15
C PRO A 26 -27.86 47.44 12.64
N PRO A 27 -28.70 48.11 13.44
CA PRO A 27 -28.35 48.57 14.78
C PRO A 27 -28.29 47.42 15.80
N ARG A 28 -27.38 47.54 16.77
CA ARG A 28 -27.38 46.70 17.99
C ARG A 28 -28.52 47.14 18.91
N PRO A 29 -29.29 46.21 19.53
CA PRO A 29 -30.11 46.54 20.68
C PRO A 29 -29.34 46.29 21.98
N ASN A 30 -29.45 47.26 22.88
CA ASN A 30 -28.98 47.23 24.26
C ASN A 30 -29.71 46.19 25.13
N HIS A 31 -29.02 45.76 26.18
CA HIS A 31 -29.54 44.96 27.28
C HIS A 31 -30.83 45.51 27.91
N MET A 32 -31.86 44.67 28.08
CA MET A 32 -32.71 44.63 29.29
C MET A 32 -33.52 43.32 29.40
N ARG A 33 -33.31 42.63 30.54
CA ARG A 33 -34.18 41.76 31.37
C ARG A 33 -35.18 40.75 30.74
N ARG A 34 -34.96 39.47 31.09
CA ARG A 34 -35.89 38.41 31.59
C ARG A 34 -37.38 38.51 31.20
N ASP A 35 -37.91 37.52 30.45
CA ASP A 35 -38.62 36.33 30.97
C ASP A 35 -39.22 35.47 29.83
N ALA A 36 -39.41 34.18 30.13
CA ALA A 36 -40.24 33.16 29.47
C ALA A 36 -39.78 32.53 28.13
N GLU A 37 -39.41 31.24 28.20
CA GLU A 37 -39.38 30.30 27.08
C GLU A 37 -40.78 30.11 26.46
N PRO A 38 -40.82 29.69 25.17
CA PRO A 38 -41.55 28.45 24.89
C PRO A 38 -40.74 27.48 24.03
N ASP A 39 -40.97 26.19 24.32
CA ASP A 39 -40.47 24.99 23.65
C ASP A 39 -40.29 25.15 22.13
N GLY A 40 -39.07 24.90 21.65
CA GLY A 40 -38.71 24.97 20.24
C GLY A 40 -37.50 24.09 19.90
N ASP A 41 -37.78 22.83 19.63
CA ASP A 41 -37.03 21.89 18.80
C ASP A 41 -35.48 21.89 18.95
N TYR A 42 -34.98 20.96 19.77
CA TYR A 42 -33.56 20.62 19.86
C TYR A 42 -33.06 20.11 18.50
N THR A 43 -32.53 21.02 17.68
CA THR A 43 -31.66 20.63 16.56
C THR A 43 -30.47 19.86 17.12
N ALA A 44 -30.45 18.54 16.87
CA ALA A 44 -29.37 17.66 17.31
C ALA A 44 -28.01 18.25 16.88
N PRO A 45 -26.99 18.28 17.77
CA PRO A 45 -25.67 18.75 17.40
C PRO A 45 -25.14 17.95 16.20
N ALA A 46 -24.59 18.65 15.20
CA ALA A 46 -24.09 18.08 13.96
C ALA A 46 -23.21 16.82 14.19
N PRO A 47 -23.19 15.82 13.26
CA PRO A 47 -22.43 14.57 13.38
C PRO A 47 -20.90 14.77 13.21
N ALA A 48 -20.34 15.83 13.79
CA ALA A 48 -18.96 16.31 13.61
C ALA A 48 -17.86 15.32 14.04
N ARG A 49 -18.22 14.17 14.62
CA ARG A 49 -17.28 13.15 15.09
C ARG A 49 -17.08 11.97 14.14
N VAL A 50 -17.96 11.79 13.16
CA VAL A 50 -17.83 10.70 12.19
C VAL A 50 -17.08 11.22 10.97
N ARG A 51 -15.82 10.78 10.81
CA ARG A 51 -14.96 11.12 9.67
C ARG A 51 -14.97 9.98 8.65
N VAL A 52 -15.15 10.32 7.38
CA VAL A 52 -15.17 9.35 6.28
C VAL A 52 -13.99 9.61 5.34
N LEU A 53 -13.25 8.55 4.99
CA LEU A 53 -12.25 8.60 3.94
C LEU A 53 -12.85 8.07 2.63
N VAL A 54 -12.66 8.82 1.55
CA VAL A 54 -13.01 8.40 0.19
C VAL A 54 -11.73 8.33 -0.62
N VAL A 55 -11.40 7.14 -1.13
CA VAL A 55 -10.21 6.90 -1.96
C VAL A 55 -10.60 6.90 -3.42
N GLY A 56 -10.08 7.87 -4.16
CA GLY A 56 -10.33 8.16 -5.57
C GLY A 56 -11.32 9.32 -5.78
N ALA A 57 -10.93 10.30 -6.60
CA ALA A 57 -11.69 11.49 -6.96
C ALA A 57 -12.43 11.36 -8.30
N GLY A 58 -12.63 10.13 -8.79
CA GLY A 58 -13.52 9.83 -9.93
C GLY A 58 -15.01 9.87 -9.54
N PHE A 59 -15.91 9.60 -10.50
CA PHE A 59 -17.37 9.70 -10.30
C PHE A 59 -17.86 9.00 -9.02
N SER A 60 -17.43 7.76 -8.79
CA SER A 60 -17.89 6.98 -7.63
C SER A 60 -17.50 7.63 -6.30
N GLY A 61 -16.27 8.14 -6.18
CA GLY A 61 -15.81 8.79 -4.95
C GLY A 61 -16.43 10.17 -4.78
N ALA A 62 -16.40 11.01 -5.82
CA ALA A 62 -16.90 12.38 -5.74
C ALA A 62 -18.40 12.45 -5.43
N VAL A 63 -19.21 11.57 -6.03
CA VAL A 63 -20.65 11.48 -5.74
C VAL A 63 -20.90 11.07 -4.30
N VAL A 64 -20.19 10.05 -3.79
CA VAL A 64 -20.33 9.62 -2.39
C VAL A 64 -19.90 10.73 -1.44
N ALA A 65 -18.75 11.36 -1.69
CA ALA A 65 -18.25 12.46 -0.87
C ALA A 65 -19.27 13.59 -0.79
N ARG A 66 -19.84 14.00 -1.94
CA ARG A 66 -20.85 15.04 -1.98
C ARG A 66 -22.12 14.67 -1.24
N ARG A 67 -22.63 13.44 -1.43
CA ARG A 67 -23.85 12.98 -0.74
C ARG A 67 -23.68 12.92 0.78
N LEU A 68 -22.53 12.45 1.25
CA LEU A 68 -22.24 12.41 2.69
C LEU A 68 -22.04 13.82 3.27
N ALA A 69 -21.38 14.70 2.53
CA ALA A 69 -21.14 16.08 2.95
C ALA A 69 -22.43 16.92 3.00
N ASP A 70 -23.33 16.76 2.01
CA ASP A 70 -24.67 17.35 1.99
C ASP A 70 -25.49 16.92 3.23
N ALA A 71 -25.21 15.74 3.80
CA ALA A 71 -25.83 15.25 5.03
C ALA A 71 -25.09 15.64 6.32
N GLY A 72 -24.08 16.52 6.23
CA GLY A 72 -23.35 17.07 7.38
C GLY A 72 -22.13 16.26 7.84
N PHE A 73 -21.77 15.17 7.17
CA PHE A 73 -20.56 14.40 7.52
C PHE A 73 -19.28 15.07 6.99
N ARG A 74 -18.18 14.96 7.75
CA ARG A 74 -16.86 15.41 7.31
C ARG A 74 -16.20 14.30 6.47
N VAL A 75 -15.81 14.64 5.25
CA VAL A 75 -15.25 13.72 4.27
C VAL A 75 -13.86 14.17 3.84
N GLN A 76 -12.89 13.27 3.91
CA GLN A 76 -11.60 13.44 3.26
C GLN A 76 -11.62 12.64 1.95
N VAL A 77 -11.41 13.29 0.83
CA VAL A 77 -11.17 12.67 -0.48
C VAL A 77 -9.67 12.66 -0.73
N ILE A 78 -9.12 11.52 -1.14
CA ILE A 78 -7.74 11.42 -1.61
C ILE A 78 -7.70 10.87 -3.02
N ASP A 79 -6.75 11.31 -3.84
CA ASP A 79 -6.44 10.68 -5.11
C ASP A 79 -4.92 10.61 -5.29
N ARG A 80 -4.43 9.49 -5.86
CA ARG A 80 -3.00 9.33 -6.16
C ARG A 80 -2.56 10.21 -7.33
N ARG A 81 -3.50 10.63 -8.18
CA ARG A 81 -3.26 11.53 -9.31
C ARG A 81 -3.20 12.98 -8.83
N ASP A 82 -2.61 13.82 -9.66
CA ASP A 82 -2.47 15.27 -9.46
C ASP A 82 -3.73 16.06 -9.86
N HIS A 83 -4.84 15.39 -10.18
CA HIS A 83 -6.07 16.02 -10.66
C HIS A 83 -7.34 15.29 -10.22
N LEU A 84 -8.49 15.96 -10.38
CA LEU A 84 -9.83 15.43 -10.09
C LEU A 84 -10.37 14.57 -11.25
N ALA A 85 -11.60 14.08 -11.11
CA ALA A 85 -12.41 13.43 -12.15
C ALA A 85 -11.92 12.04 -12.62
N GLY A 86 -10.84 11.50 -12.06
CA GLY A 86 -10.31 10.19 -12.44
C GLY A 86 -10.04 10.09 -13.94
N ASN A 87 -10.59 9.07 -14.61
CA ASN A 87 -10.40 8.91 -16.06
C ASN A 87 -11.15 9.97 -16.88
N SER A 88 -12.16 10.62 -16.31
CA SER A 88 -12.92 11.67 -17.01
C SER A 88 -12.25 13.04 -16.95
N TYR A 89 -11.02 13.13 -16.43
CA TYR A 89 -10.25 14.36 -16.41
C TYR A 89 -10.02 14.93 -17.81
N ASP A 90 -10.44 16.18 -17.96
CA ASP A 90 -10.18 17.01 -19.12
C ASP A 90 -9.39 18.27 -18.77
N TYR A 91 -8.61 18.75 -19.74
CA TYR A 91 -7.76 19.92 -19.56
C TYR A 91 -7.57 20.65 -20.90
N VAL A 92 -7.18 21.92 -20.82
CA VAL A 92 -6.82 22.72 -22.00
C VAL A 92 -5.40 22.34 -22.42
N HIS A 93 -5.27 21.70 -23.58
CA HIS A 93 -3.97 21.37 -24.16
C HIS A 93 -3.24 22.65 -24.61
N SER A 94 -1.92 22.58 -24.83
CA SER A 94 -1.12 23.73 -25.32
C SER A 94 -1.57 24.29 -26.68
N SER A 95 -2.34 23.50 -27.45
CA SER A 95 -3.00 23.94 -28.69
C SER A 95 -4.24 24.82 -28.45
N GLY A 96 -4.68 24.96 -27.20
CA GLY A 96 -5.92 25.64 -26.80
C GLY A 96 -7.16 24.74 -26.81
N VAL A 97 -7.06 23.51 -27.32
CA VAL A 97 -8.18 22.56 -27.41
C VAL A 97 -8.37 21.86 -26.06
N VAL A 98 -9.59 21.81 -25.55
CA VAL A 98 -9.93 20.94 -24.42
C VAL A 98 -9.88 19.48 -24.87
N VAL A 99 -9.03 18.69 -24.21
CA VAL A 99 -8.82 17.26 -24.48
C VAL A 99 -9.13 16.45 -23.24
N HIS A 100 -9.57 15.21 -23.44
CA HIS A 100 -9.73 14.23 -22.35
C HIS A 100 -8.44 13.43 -22.24
N LYS A 101 -7.75 13.51 -21.09
CA LYS A 101 -6.41 12.94 -20.91
C LYS A 101 -6.39 11.42 -21.09
N TYR A 102 -7.46 10.75 -20.66
CA TYR A 102 -7.57 9.28 -20.65
C TYR A 102 -8.61 8.78 -21.66
N GLY A 103 -8.58 9.35 -22.86
CA GLY A 103 -9.48 9.00 -23.94
C GLY A 103 -10.88 9.59 -23.80
N PRO A 104 -11.74 9.35 -24.81
CA PRO A 104 -12.98 10.09 -24.96
C PRO A 104 -14.09 9.63 -24.01
N HIS A 105 -14.43 10.52 -23.09
CA HIS A 105 -15.60 10.41 -22.25
C HIS A 105 -16.80 11.12 -22.88
N ARG A 106 -17.90 10.39 -23.07
CA ARG A 106 -19.17 10.89 -23.60
C ARG A 106 -20.28 10.48 -22.64
N PHE A 107 -20.98 11.45 -22.06
CA PHE A 107 -21.96 11.16 -21.02
C PHE A 107 -23.32 10.86 -21.63
N ARG A 108 -23.86 9.71 -21.25
CA ARG A 108 -25.14 9.18 -21.71
C ARG A 108 -25.87 8.59 -20.53
N PHE A 109 -27.17 8.83 -20.42
CA PHE A 109 -27.95 8.37 -19.27
C PHE A 109 -29.38 8.03 -19.68
N SER A 110 -30.02 7.20 -18.86
CA SER A 110 -31.46 6.92 -18.89
C SER A 110 -32.10 7.07 -17.51
N ASN A 111 -31.31 7.33 -16.47
CA ASN A 111 -31.77 7.44 -15.10
C ASN A 111 -31.89 8.92 -14.71
N GLU A 112 -33.12 9.37 -14.45
CA GLU A 112 -33.40 10.78 -14.15
C GLU A 112 -32.69 11.25 -12.87
N ARG A 113 -32.64 10.40 -11.82
CA ARG A 113 -31.96 10.72 -10.56
C ARG A 113 -30.47 11.03 -10.76
N VAL A 114 -29.82 10.33 -11.70
CA VAL A 114 -28.41 10.58 -12.05
C VAL A 114 -28.27 11.94 -12.73
N TYR A 115 -29.17 12.25 -13.66
CA TYR A 115 -29.17 13.51 -14.39
C TYR A 115 -29.46 14.70 -13.48
N GLU A 116 -30.52 14.63 -12.67
CA GLU A 116 -30.89 15.66 -11.69
C GLU A 116 -29.73 15.94 -10.73
N PHE A 117 -29.10 14.89 -10.20
CA PHE A 117 -27.96 15.05 -9.29
C PHE A 117 -26.80 15.81 -9.95
N LEU A 118 -26.37 15.38 -11.13
CA LEU A 118 -25.23 16.00 -11.81
C LEU A 118 -25.56 17.41 -12.35
N SER A 119 -26.82 17.67 -12.71
CA SER A 119 -27.28 18.99 -13.19
C SER A 119 -27.14 20.10 -12.14
N ARG A 120 -27.01 19.75 -10.85
CA ARG A 120 -26.65 20.72 -9.78
C ARG A 120 -25.25 21.32 -9.97
N PHE A 121 -24.38 20.60 -10.68
CA PHE A 121 -22.95 20.89 -10.77
C PHE A 121 -22.48 21.24 -12.17
N THR A 122 -23.31 21.05 -13.19
CA THR A 122 -23.02 21.46 -14.55
C THR A 122 -24.26 21.82 -15.34
N GLU A 123 -24.11 22.74 -16.27
CA GLU A 123 -25.01 22.86 -17.40
C GLU A 123 -24.65 21.82 -18.47
N TRP A 124 -25.59 21.54 -19.36
CA TRP A 124 -25.46 20.46 -20.32
C TRP A 124 -25.55 20.96 -21.76
N LYS A 125 -24.72 20.37 -22.62
CA LYS A 125 -24.78 20.54 -24.08
C LYS A 125 -25.16 19.21 -24.74
N PRO A 126 -26.24 19.14 -25.55
CA PRO A 126 -26.54 17.94 -26.30
C PRO A 126 -25.44 17.67 -27.33
N TYR A 127 -25.21 16.39 -27.64
CA TYR A 127 -24.29 16.00 -28.69
C TYR A 127 -24.84 14.81 -29.45
N ASP A 128 -24.52 14.78 -30.74
CA ASP A 128 -24.70 13.64 -31.61
C ASP A 128 -23.40 13.43 -32.37
N VAL A 129 -22.95 12.17 -32.41
CA VAL A 129 -21.68 11.82 -33.03
C VAL A 129 -21.81 10.55 -33.85
N GLU A 130 -21.20 10.59 -35.02
CA GLU A 130 -21.08 9.45 -35.92
C GLU A 130 -19.67 8.87 -35.85
N ALA A 131 -19.57 7.59 -36.18
CA ALA A 131 -18.29 6.90 -36.35
C ALA A 131 -18.23 6.16 -37.70
N ARG A 132 -17.02 5.84 -38.13
CA ARG A 132 -16.74 4.96 -39.26
C ARG A 132 -15.70 3.92 -38.88
N SER A 133 -15.69 2.81 -39.60
CA SER A 133 -14.61 1.82 -39.56
C SER A 133 -13.85 1.85 -40.88
N TYR A 134 -12.54 2.06 -40.83
CA TYR A 134 -11.68 2.08 -42.00
C TYR A 134 -11.11 0.69 -42.26
N CYS A 135 -11.45 0.09 -43.40
CA CYS A 135 -11.02 -1.24 -43.78
C CYS A 135 -10.56 -1.24 -45.25
N ASN A 136 -9.31 -1.60 -45.52
CA ASN A 136 -8.76 -1.76 -46.88
C ASN A 136 -9.03 -0.56 -47.81
N GLY A 137 -8.84 0.68 -47.33
CA GLY A 137 -9.05 1.89 -48.14
C GLY A 137 -10.48 2.46 -48.09
N THR A 138 -11.44 1.75 -47.49
CA THR A 138 -12.85 2.14 -47.47
C THR A 138 -13.34 2.46 -46.06
N TYR A 139 -14.17 3.50 -45.93
CA TYR A 139 -14.87 3.84 -44.68
C TYR A 139 -16.27 3.23 -44.68
N TYR A 140 -16.51 2.28 -43.78
CA TYR A 140 -17.82 1.67 -43.55
C TYR A 140 -18.58 2.33 -42.42
N GLN A 141 -19.90 2.46 -42.55
CA GLN A 141 -20.79 2.92 -41.48
C GLN A 141 -20.62 2.06 -40.21
N PHE A 142 -20.49 2.70 -39.04
CA PHE A 142 -20.40 2.01 -37.75
C PHE A 142 -21.11 2.79 -36.64
N PRO A 143 -22.01 2.17 -35.82
CA PRO A 143 -22.32 0.74 -35.69
C PRO A 143 -22.94 0.15 -36.95
N ILE A 144 -22.91 -1.19 -37.08
CA ILE A 144 -23.52 -1.86 -38.22
C ILE A 144 -24.99 -1.47 -38.30
N ASN A 145 -25.41 -0.94 -39.44
CA ASN A 145 -26.79 -0.62 -39.76
C ASN A 145 -27.11 -1.03 -41.21
N ARG A 146 -28.28 -0.67 -41.75
CA ARG A 146 -28.67 -1.04 -43.13
C ARG A 146 -27.67 -0.55 -44.18
N ARG A 147 -27.10 0.65 -44.01
CA ARG A 147 -26.04 1.16 -44.89
C ARG A 147 -24.83 0.24 -44.90
N THR A 148 -24.38 -0.23 -43.74
CA THR A 148 -23.25 -1.17 -43.66
C THR A 148 -23.53 -2.47 -44.43
N PHE A 149 -24.76 -3.01 -44.35
CA PHE A 149 -25.14 -4.19 -45.13
C PHE A 149 -25.09 -3.90 -46.64
N ASN A 150 -25.66 -2.78 -47.09
CA ASN A 150 -25.61 -2.38 -48.49
C ASN A 150 -24.17 -2.15 -48.98
N GLU A 151 -23.34 -1.44 -48.20
CA GLU A 151 -21.94 -1.15 -48.49
C GLU A 151 -21.08 -2.42 -48.61
N VAL A 152 -21.26 -3.40 -47.72
CA VAL A 152 -20.42 -4.61 -47.66
C VAL A 152 -20.87 -5.65 -48.68
N PHE A 153 -22.17 -5.81 -48.90
CA PHE A 153 -22.73 -6.86 -49.77
C PHE A 153 -23.12 -6.38 -51.16
N GLY A 154 -23.01 -5.08 -51.47
CA GLY A 154 -23.39 -4.53 -52.77
C GLY A 154 -24.90 -4.58 -53.02
N LEU A 155 -25.68 -4.35 -51.95
CA LEU A 155 -27.14 -4.46 -51.97
C LEU A 155 -27.80 -3.07 -52.02
N ASN A 156 -29.11 -3.06 -52.27
CA ASN A 156 -29.94 -1.87 -52.20
C ASN A 156 -31.19 -2.12 -51.33
N LEU A 157 -30.98 -2.66 -50.12
CA LEU A 157 -32.03 -2.85 -49.14
C LEU A 157 -32.58 -1.49 -48.73
N THR A 158 -33.90 -1.33 -48.68
CA THR A 158 -34.60 -0.06 -48.46
C THR A 158 -35.30 0.02 -47.10
N THR A 159 -35.66 -1.13 -46.51
CA THR A 159 -36.36 -1.18 -45.22
C THR A 159 -35.60 -1.95 -44.14
N ALA A 160 -35.95 -1.69 -42.88
CA ALA A 160 -35.37 -2.43 -41.76
C ALA A 160 -35.79 -3.91 -41.73
N GLU A 161 -36.96 -4.24 -42.29
CA GLU A 161 -37.44 -5.61 -42.36
C GLU A 161 -36.74 -6.41 -43.45
N GLU A 162 -36.50 -5.82 -44.62
CA GLU A 162 -35.64 -6.40 -45.65
C GLU A 162 -34.24 -6.69 -45.10
N THR A 163 -33.68 -5.75 -44.34
CA THR A 163 -32.34 -5.91 -43.76
C THR A 163 -32.31 -6.99 -42.70
N ARG A 164 -33.33 -7.09 -41.84
CA ARG A 164 -33.45 -8.20 -40.87
C ARG A 164 -33.60 -9.54 -41.58
N THR A 165 -34.38 -9.60 -42.65
CA THR A 165 -34.59 -10.83 -43.44
C THR A 165 -33.27 -11.28 -44.06
N PHE A 166 -32.52 -10.35 -44.67
CA PHE A 166 -31.18 -10.65 -45.20
C PHE A 166 -30.19 -11.03 -44.09
N ALA A 167 -30.17 -10.32 -42.96
CA ALA A 167 -29.30 -10.67 -41.84
C ALA A 167 -29.56 -12.09 -41.31
N LYS A 168 -30.83 -12.54 -41.29
CA LYS A 168 -31.19 -13.93 -40.95
C LYS A 168 -30.60 -14.95 -41.92
N THR A 169 -30.47 -14.64 -43.23
CA THR A 169 -29.83 -15.57 -44.17
C THR A 169 -28.32 -15.70 -43.94
N LEU A 170 -27.71 -14.76 -43.21
CA LEU A 170 -26.29 -14.78 -42.84
C LEU A 170 -26.03 -15.38 -41.45
N GLN A 171 -27.08 -15.65 -40.68
CA GLN A 171 -27.00 -16.08 -39.29
C GLN A 171 -26.28 -17.42 -39.17
N ILE A 172 -25.34 -17.49 -38.22
CA ILE A 172 -24.66 -18.74 -37.85
C ILE A 172 -24.88 -18.98 -36.35
N GLY A 173 -25.53 -20.09 -36.03
CA GLY A 173 -25.90 -20.49 -34.67
C GLY A 173 -27.30 -20.02 -34.23
N GLU A 174 -27.80 -20.61 -33.15
CA GLU A 174 -29.11 -20.32 -32.55
C GLU A 174 -28.99 -20.20 -31.03
N GLY A 175 -30.04 -19.70 -30.38
CA GLY A 175 -30.09 -19.51 -28.92
C GLY A 175 -29.24 -18.35 -28.41
N ASP A 176 -29.02 -18.31 -27.10
CA ASP A 176 -28.26 -17.25 -26.46
C ASP A 176 -26.76 -17.39 -26.73
N PRO A 177 -26.07 -16.33 -27.21
CA PRO A 177 -24.65 -16.39 -27.54
C PRO A 177 -23.81 -16.54 -26.26
N LYS A 178 -22.92 -17.54 -26.26
CA LYS A 178 -22.05 -17.84 -25.11
C LYS A 178 -20.84 -16.90 -25.05
N ASN A 179 -20.41 -16.39 -26.19
CA ASN A 179 -19.22 -15.55 -26.33
C ASN A 179 -19.45 -14.43 -27.36
N ALA A 180 -18.46 -13.54 -27.49
CA ALA A 180 -18.52 -12.38 -28.37
C ALA A 180 -18.51 -12.75 -29.86
N GLU A 181 -17.88 -13.87 -30.25
CA GLU A 181 -17.92 -14.37 -31.62
C GLU A 181 -19.35 -14.79 -32.01
N GLU A 182 -19.95 -15.68 -31.24
CA GLU A 182 -21.32 -16.16 -31.45
C GLU A 182 -22.32 -14.99 -31.51
N TYR A 183 -22.17 -13.99 -30.63
CA TYR A 183 -23.04 -12.80 -30.65
C TYR A 183 -23.05 -12.11 -32.02
N CYS A 184 -21.88 -11.96 -32.64
CA CYS A 184 -21.73 -11.29 -33.93
C CYS A 184 -22.19 -12.19 -35.07
N LEU A 185 -21.76 -13.46 -35.07
CA LEU A 185 -22.10 -14.45 -36.10
C LEU A 185 -23.62 -14.67 -36.20
N GLN A 186 -24.32 -14.70 -35.08
CA GLN A 186 -25.78 -14.84 -35.04
C GLN A 186 -26.54 -13.62 -35.59
N ARG A 187 -25.91 -12.44 -35.67
CA ARG A 187 -26.60 -11.17 -35.98
C ARG A 187 -26.20 -10.53 -37.30
N CYS A 188 -24.95 -10.67 -37.70
CA CYS A 188 -24.42 -10.05 -38.93
C CYS A 188 -23.66 -11.04 -39.83
N GLY A 189 -23.53 -12.30 -39.39
CA GLY A 189 -22.82 -13.34 -40.13
C GLY A 189 -21.30 -13.16 -40.18
N LYS A 190 -20.63 -14.13 -40.80
CA LYS A 190 -19.17 -14.25 -40.79
C LYS A 190 -18.45 -13.05 -41.43
N ARG A 191 -18.93 -12.56 -42.58
CA ARG A 191 -18.25 -11.51 -43.35
C ARG A 191 -18.14 -10.18 -42.58
N LEU A 192 -19.25 -9.72 -41.99
CA LEU A 192 -19.26 -8.49 -41.19
C LEU A 192 -18.51 -8.67 -39.87
N TYR A 193 -18.61 -9.84 -39.24
CA TYR A 193 -17.83 -10.19 -38.05
C TYR A 193 -16.32 -10.08 -38.32
N GLU A 194 -15.82 -10.73 -39.38
CA GLU A 194 -14.38 -10.72 -39.72
C GLU A 194 -13.89 -9.32 -40.11
N LEU A 195 -14.71 -8.57 -40.84
CA LEU A 195 -14.36 -7.22 -41.31
C LEU A 195 -14.32 -6.18 -40.19
N LEU A 196 -15.26 -6.23 -39.23
CA LEU A 196 -15.50 -5.11 -38.29
C LEU A 196 -15.28 -5.45 -36.81
N TYR A 197 -15.38 -6.73 -36.40
CA TYR A 197 -15.35 -7.11 -34.99
C TYR A 197 -14.15 -7.98 -34.61
N LYS A 198 -13.81 -9.01 -35.40
CA LYS A 198 -12.85 -10.06 -35.04
C LYS A 198 -11.49 -9.48 -34.60
N TYR A 199 -10.83 -8.79 -35.51
CA TYR A 199 -9.50 -8.25 -35.26
C TYR A 199 -9.51 -6.97 -34.41
N TYR A 200 -10.59 -6.17 -34.46
CA TYR A 200 -10.75 -5.02 -33.56
C TYR A 200 -10.76 -5.50 -32.10
N THR A 201 -11.56 -6.53 -31.83
CA THR A 201 -11.69 -7.12 -30.50
C THR A 201 -10.37 -7.74 -30.06
N TYR A 202 -9.71 -8.48 -30.95
CA TYR A 202 -8.38 -9.03 -30.67
C TYR A 202 -7.37 -7.94 -30.31
N LYS A 203 -7.27 -6.84 -31.09
CA LYS A 203 -6.40 -5.71 -30.73
C LYS A 203 -6.75 -5.10 -29.38
N GLN A 204 -8.04 -4.81 -29.16
CA GLN A 204 -8.49 -4.16 -27.93
C GLN A 204 -8.21 -5.01 -26.68
N TRP A 205 -8.40 -6.33 -26.76
CA TRP A 205 -8.42 -7.22 -25.61
C TRP A 205 -7.25 -8.19 -25.52
N HIS A 206 -6.43 -8.28 -26.58
CA HIS A 206 -5.41 -9.32 -26.76
C HIS A 206 -5.99 -10.75 -26.63
N MET A 207 -7.28 -10.91 -26.94
CA MET A 207 -8.03 -12.17 -26.84
C MET A 207 -8.99 -12.28 -28.02
N MET A 208 -9.10 -13.49 -28.58
CA MET A 208 -10.07 -13.74 -29.64
C MET A 208 -11.51 -13.65 -29.09
N PRO A 209 -12.49 -13.23 -29.91
CA PRO A 209 -13.87 -13.02 -29.44
C PRO A 209 -14.55 -14.28 -28.87
N ASP A 210 -14.12 -15.48 -29.25
CA ASP A 210 -14.59 -16.75 -28.70
C ASP A 210 -14.21 -16.95 -27.21
N LYS A 211 -13.17 -16.24 -26.74
CA LYS A 211 -12.70 -16.27 -25.35
C LYS A 211 -13.27 -15.15 -24.48
N LEU A 212 -14.12 -14.30 -25.05
CA LEU A 212 -14.71 -13.16 -24.35
C LEU A 212 -16.22 -13.33 -24.21
N PRO A 213 -16.84 -12.93 -23.09
CA PRO A 213 -18.29 -12.98 -22.95
C PRO A 213 -19.01 -12.14 -24.02
N ALA A 214 -20.21 -12.56 -24.44
CA ALA A 214 -21.03 -11.85 -25.42
C ALA A 214 -21.26 -10.35 -25.08
N ALA A 215 -21.36 -10.05 -23.78
CA ALA A 215 -21.52 -8.69 -23.28
C ALA A 215 -20.37 -7.72 -23.63
N VAL A 216 -19.19 -8.21 -24.02
CA VAL A 216 -18.06 -7.34 -24.41
C VAL A 216 -18.36 -6.59 -25.71
N VAL A 217 -18.88 -7.29 -26.72
CA VAL A 217 -19.24 -6.71 -28.04
C VAL A 217 -20.69 -6.22 -28.08
N GLY A 218 -21.59 -6.83 -27.30
CA GLY A 218 -23.02 -6.48 -27.28
C GLY A 218 -23.34 -5.06 -26.80
N ARG A 219 -22.33 -4.31 -26.31
CA ARG A 219 -22.46 -2.88 -25.97
C ARG A 219 -22.55 -1.97 -27.18
N VAL A 220 -22.16 -2.46 -28.36
CA VAL A 220 -22.34 -1.77 -29.64
C VAL A 220 -23.29 -2.64 -30.48
N PRO A 221 -24.62 -2.43 -30.34
CA PRO A 221 -25.61 -3.25 -31.02
C PRO A 221 -25.51 -3.15 -32.54
N ILE A 222 -26.02 -4.18 -33.20
CA ILE A 222 -26.25 -4.19 -34.65
C ILE A 222 -27.67 -3.69 -34.88
N TYR A 223 -27.80 -2.69 -35.75
CA TYR A 223 -29.05 -2.08 -36.14
C TYR A 223 -29.41 -2.49 -37.57
N TYR A 224 -30.66 -2.23 -37.95
CA TYR A 224 -31.20 -2.57 -39.28
C TYR A 224 -31.86 -1.36 -39.96
N ASP A 225 -31.73 -0.17 -39.38
CA ASP A 225 -32.23 1.10 -39.95
C ASP A 225 -31.07 1.93 -40.54
N ASP A 226 -31.35 3.19 -40.91
CA ASP A 226 -30.40 4.13 -41.53
C ASP A 226 -29.82 5.18 -40.57
N ASN A 227 -30.06 5.02 -39.26
CA ASN A 227 -29.57 6.00 -38.31
C ASN A 227 -28.04 5.84 -38.13
N ASP A 228 -27.26 6.89 -38.34
CA ASP A 228 -25.79 6.77 -38.33
C ASP A 228 -25.16 7.09 -36.96
N LEU A 229 -25.98 7.42 -35.96
CA LEU A 229 -25.52 7.79 -34.63
C LEU A 229 -24.80 6.64 -33.92
N TYR A 230 -23.65 6.95 -33.34
CA TYR A 230 -22.82 5.97 -32.65
C TYR A 230 -23.40 5.49 -31.32
N VAL A 231 -24.20 6.32 -30.67
CA VAL A 231 -24.90 5.98 -29.44
C VAL A 231 -26.38 6.24 -29.67
N ARG A 232 -27.22 5.27 -29.27
CA ARG A 232 -28.68 5.36 -29.41
C ARG A 232 -29.38 4.94 -28.13
N GLY A 233 -30.65 5.33 -27.98
CA GLY A 233 -31.53 4.88 -26.89
C GLY A 233 -31.23 5.45 -25.50
N LYS A 234 -30.30 6.41 -25.39
CA LYS A 234 -30.02 7.16 -24.16
C LYS A 234 -29.95 8.65 -24.50
N THR A 235 -30.29 9.49 -23.54
CA THR A 235 -30.07 10.93 -23.64
C THR A 235 -28.56 11.20 -23.62
N GLN A 236 -28.09 12.02 -24.55
CA GLN A 236 -26.68 12.30 -24.80
C GLN A 236 -26.37 13.77 -24.51
N LYS A 237 -25.58 14.02 -23.46
CA LYS A 237 -25.22 15.39 -23.06
C LYS A 237 -23.80 15.43 -22.51
N LEU A 238 -23.06 16.50 -22.76
CA LEU A 238 -21.76 16.78 -22.14
C LEU A 238 -21.88 17.92 -21.13
N PRO A 239 -21.05 17.92 -20.08
CA PRO A 239 -20.85 19.12 -19.26
C PRO A 239 -20.41 20.29 -20.15
N SER A 240 -21.12 21.41 -20.13
CA SER A 240 -20.87 22.53 -21.04
C SER A 240 -19.47 23.14 -20.87
N ARG A 241 -18.90 23.03 -19.66
CA ARG A 241 -17.57 23.54 -19.28
C ARG A 241 -16.54 22.44 -19.03
N GLY A 242 -16.82 21.21 -19.47
CA GLY A 242 -15.95 20.06 -19.24
C GLY A 242 -16.19 19.35 -17.90
N TYR A 243 -15.66 18.14 -17.80
CA TYR A 243 -15.81 17.27 -16.65
C TYR A 243 -15.04 17.80 -15.44
N THR A 244 -13.80 18.26 -15.59
CA THR A 244 -13.00 18.75 -14.46
C THR A 244 -13.73 19.88 -13.73
N TRP A 245 -14.31 20.82 -14.47
CA TRP A 245 -15.11 21.92 -13.90
C TRP A 245 -16.34 21.43 -13.12
N MET A 246 -17.04 20.42 -13.64
CA MET A 246 -18.15 19.78 -12.92
C MET A 246 -17.67 19.12 -11.61
N PHE A 247 -16.53 18.43 -11.64
CA PHE A 247 -15.97 17.75 -10.47
C PHE A 247 -15.47 18.71 -9.39
N GLU A 248 -14.87 19.84 -9.79
CA GLU A 248 -14.53 20.93 -8.87
C GLU A 248 -15.76 21.37 -8.08
N ARG A 249 -16.91 21.55 -8.74
CA ARG A 249 -18.17 21.94 -8.08
C ARG A 249 -18.82 20.84 -7.26
N ILE A 250 -18.70 19.59 -7.68
CA ILE A 250 -19.16 18.45 -6.87
C ILE A 250 -18.43 18.45 -5.53
N LEU A 251 -17.11 18.64 -5.55
CA LEU A 251 -16.24 18.56 -4.38
C LEU A 251 -16.09 19.89 -3.62
N ASP A 252 -16.52 21.00 -4.19
CA ASP A 252 -16.61 22.31 -3.53
C ASP A 252 -17.74 22.30 -2.48
N HIS A 253 -17.37 21.92 -1.26
CA HIS A 253 -18.24 21.88 -0.10
C HIS A 253 -17.40 22.01 1.19
N PRO A 254 -17.83 22.80 2.20
CA PRO A 254 -17.03 23.08 3.41
C PRO A 254 -16.70 21.84 4.25
N ASN A 255 -17.48 20.76 4.12
CA ASN A 255 -17.24 19.48 4.79
C ASN A 255 -16.39 18.49 3.97
N ILE A 256 -15.92 18.85 2.78
CA ILE A 256 -15.07 18.03 1.93
C ILE A 256 -13.67 18.62 1.91
N ALA A 257 -12.69 17.84 2.35
CA ALA A 257 -11.28 18.13 2.11
C ALA A 257 -10.76 17.22 0.99
N VAL A 258 -9.96 17.75 0.07
CA VAL A 258 -9.40 17.00 -1.05
C VAL A 258 -7.88 17.05 -1.00
N SER A 259 -7.23 15.89 -1.08
CA SER A 259 -5.77 15.77 -1.18
C SER A 259 -5.39 14.98 -2.43
N LEU A 260 -4.74 15.65 -3.37
CA LEU A 260 -4.21 15.05 -4.60
C LEU A 260 -2.76 14.59 -4.39
N ASN A 261 -2.20 13.85 -5.34
CA ASN A 261 -0.87 13.21 -5.20
C ASN A 261 -0.73 12.39 -3.91
N THR A 262 -1.84 11.86 -3.40
CA THR A 262 -1.94 11.20 -2.11
C THR A 262 -2.39 9.76 -2.34
N PRO A 263 -1.45 8.81 -2.52
CA PRO A 263 -1.80 7.40 -2.63
C PRO A 263 -2.41 6.91 -1.32
N PHE A 264 -3.32 5.93 -1.42
CA PHE A 264 -3.90 5.30 -0.24
C PHE A 264 -2.89 4.43 0.48
N GLU A 265 -2.84 4.56 1.81
CA GLU A 265 -2.09 3.67 2.69
C GLU A 265 -3.02 3.14 3.79
N HIS A 266 -2.96 1.84 4.08
CA HIS A 266 -3.85 1.18 5.08
C HIS A 266 -3.85 1.88 6.44
N ARG A 267 -2.70 2.43 6.88
CA ARG A 267 -2.61 3.15 8.15
C ARG A 267 -3.56 4.35 8.25
N MET A 268 -3.91 4.97 7.11
CA MET A 268 -4.87 6.08 7.05
C MET A 268 -6.23 5.67 7.61
N MET A 269 -6.64 4.41 7.43
CA MET A 269 -7.95 3.90 7.86
C MET A 269 -8.19 4.10 9.36
N SER A 270 -7.14 4.01 10.18
CA SER A 270 -7.24 4.19 11.64
C SER A 270 -7.73 5.58 12.05
N GLN A 271 -7.64 6.57 11.15
CA GLN A 271 -8.06 7.95 11.40
C GLN A 271 -9.54 8.19 11.05
N PHE A 272 -10.20 7.24 10.39
CA PHE A 272 -11.56 7.41 9.87
C PHE A 272 -12.48 6.32 10.40
N ASN A 273 -13.77 6.65 10.54
CA ASN A 273 -14.77 5.71 11.03
C ASN A 273 -15.31 4.81 9.92
N LYS A 274 -15.16 5.25 8.65
CA LYS A 274 -15.59 4.52 7.46
C LYS A 274 -14.66 4.87 6.31
N VAL A 275 -14.39 3.88 5.46
CA VAL A 275 -13.64 4.08 4.22
C VAL A 275 -14.48 3.65 3.03
N VAL A 276 -14.49 4.47 1.98
CA VAL A 276 -15.05 4.14 0.67
C VAL A 276 -13.88 4.07 -0.31
N HIS A 277 -13.58 2.87 -0.80
CA HIS A 277 -12.43 2.63 -1.65
C HIS A 277 -12.86 2.39 -3.10
N THR A 278 -12.37 3.23 -4.02
CA THR A 278 -12.74 3.12 -5.45
C THR A 278 -11.61 2.65 -6.38
N GLY A 279 -10.40 2.47 -5.83
CA GLY A 279 -9.27 1.87 -6.52
C GLY A 279 -9.37 0.34 -6.65
N PRO A 280 -8.40 -0.32 -7.34
CA PRO A 280 -8.40 -1.76 -7.56
C PRO A 280 -8.44 -2.55 -6.24
N ILE A 281 -9.35 -3.51 -6.15
CA ILE A 281 -9.54 -4.30 -4.92
C ILE A 281 -8.32 -5.19 -4.62
N ASP A 282 -7.69 -5.75 -5.65
CA ASP A 282 -6.47 -6.53 -5.56
C ASP A 282 -5.30 -5.69 -5.03
N GLU A 283 -5.12 -4.45 -5.53
CA GLU A 283 -4.10 -3.52 -4.99
C GLU A 283 -4.35 -3.19 -3.52
N PHE A 284 -5.61 -3.05 -3.10
CA PHE A 284 -5.95 -2.88 -1.68
C PHE A 284 -5.42 -4.06 -0.84
N PHE A 285 -5.47 -5.29 -1.34
CA PHE A 285 -4.90 -6.43 -0.62
C PHE A 285 -3.42 -6.67 -0.94
N ASN A 286 -2.68 -5.70 -1.48
CA ASN A 286 -1.30 -5.87 -1.92
C ASN A 286 -1.10 -7.12 -2.82
N LEU A 287 -2.10 -7.43 -3.66
CA LEU A 287 -2.09 -8.54 -4.60
C LEU A 287 -1.94 -9.93 -3.94
N THR A 288 -2.36 -10.12 -2.68
CA THR A 288 -2.14 -11.37 -1.93
C THR A 288 -2.73 -12.64 -2.57
N LEU A 289 -3.76 -12.52 -3.42
CA LEU A 289 -4.36 -13.65 -4.15
C LEU A 289 -3.96 -13.67 -5.65
N GLY A 290 -3.02 -12.82 -6.05
CA GLY A 290 -2.63 -12.57 -7.44
C GLY A 290 -3.33 -11.33 -8.05
N PRO A 291 -2.76 -10.73 -9.11
CA PRO A 291 -3.32 -9.53 -9.72
C PRO A 291 -4.60 -9.83 -10.51
N LEU A 292 -5.58 -8.93 -10.43
CA LEU A 292 -6.73 -8.96 -11.32
C LEU A 292 -6.33 -8.38 -12.68
N PRO A 293 -6.57 -9.09 -13.80
CA PRO A 293 -6.15 -8.60 -15.11
C PRO A 293 -6.98 -7.40 -15.61
N TYR A 294 -6.30 -6.33 -16.02
CA TYR A 294 -6.93 -5.18 -16.67
C TYR A 294 -6.27 -4.92 -18.03
N ARG A 295 -7.07 -4.48 -19.01
CA ARG A 295 -6.51 -3.82 -20.20
C ARG A 295 -6.23 -2.36 -19.88
N SER A 296 -5.07 -1.92 -20.31
CA SER A 296 -4.67 -0.52 -20.32
C SER A 296 -4.77 0.08 -21.73
N LEU A 297 -4.50 1.37 -21.84
CA LEU A 297 -4.55 2.15 -23.07
C LEU A 297 -3.48 3.23 -23.03
N ARG A 298 -2.91 3.53 -24.19
CA ARG A 298 -2.05 4.67 -24.45
C ARG A 298 -2.67 5.52 -25.55
N TRP A 299 -2.56 6.84 -25.44
CA TRP A 299 -2.99 7.75 -26.50
C TRP A 299 -1.83 8.61 -26.95
N ASP A 300 -1.62 8.66 -28.26
CA ASP A 300 -0.74 9.65 -28.87
C ASP A 300 -1.60 10.86 -29.28
N MET A 301 -1.22 12.06 -28.84
CA MET A 301 -1.92 13.30 -29.15
C MET A 301 -1.31 13.95 -30.39
N ILE A 302 -2.06 13.96 -31.49
CA ILE A 302 -1.61 14.49 -32.76
C ILE A 302 -2.27 15.86 -32.98
N VAL A 303 -1.45 16.92 -32.99
CA VAL A 303 -1.92 18.30 -33.20
C VAL A 303 -1.96 18.61 -34.69
N HIS A 304 -3.02 19.26 -35.14
CA HIS A 304 -3.13 19.76 -36.51
C HIS A 304 -3.50 21.25 -36.54
N GLU A 305 -2.83 21.99 -37.43
CA GLU A 305 -3.05 23.41 -37.73
C GLU A 305 -4.23 23.62 -38.69
N LYS A 306 -5.37 23.01 -38.37
CA LYS A 306 -6.64 23.17 -39.08
C LYS A 306 -7.81 22.96 -38.12
N GLU A 307 -9.00 23.44 -38.51
CA GLU A 307 -10.17 23.33 -37.67
C GLU A 307 -10.61 21.87 -37.46
N TYR A 308 -10.64 21.02 -38.48
CA TYR A 308 -10.93 19.59 -38.27
C TYR A 308 -9.97 18.69 -39.05
N ALA A 309 -9.49 17.64 -38.40
CA ALA A 309 -8.50 16.74 -38.96
C ALA A 309 -9.12 15.58 -39.73
N GLN A 310 -10.21 15.04 -39.23
CA GLN A 310 -10.97 13.91 -39.78
C GLN A 310 -12.42 14.34 -40.00
N LYS A 311 -13.20 13.63 -40.83
CA LYS A 311 -14.62 13.96 -41.11
C LYS A 311 -15.57 13.55 -39.98
N TRP A 312 -15.34 12.39 -39.36
CA TRP A 312 -16.18 11.85 -38.30
C TRP A 312 -15.54 12.02 -36.93
N TYR A 313 -16.34 12.03 -35.87
CA TYR A 313 -15.83 12.12 -34.50
C TYR A 313 -14.84 10.99 -34.17
N LYS A 314 -15.09 9.80 -34.71
CA LYS A 314 -14.26 8.63 -34.47
C LYS A 314 -14.11 7.78 -35.72
N ILE A 315 -12.88 7.33 -35.97
CA ILE A 315 -12.55 6.34 -36.98
C ILE A 315 -11.97 5.12 -36.25
N ASN A 316 -12.61 3.95 -36.38
CA ASN A 316 -12.07 2.69 -35.90
C ASN A 316 -11.22 2.05 -37.01
N TYR A 317 -10.16 1.35 -36.61
CA TYR A 317 -9.33 0.54 -37.50
C TYR A 317 -9.46 -0.91 -37.06
N PRO A 318 -10.38 -1.72 -37.61
CA PRO A 318 -10.63 -3.06 -37.10
C PRO A 318 -9.60 -4.08 -37.58
N LEU A 319 -8.96 -3.88 -38.73
CA LEU A 319 -7.98 -4.82 -39.29
C LEU A 319 -6.62 -4.75 -38.57
N MET A 320 -5.81 -5.79 -38.75
CA MET A 320 -4.46 -5.88 -38.14
C MET A 320 -3.41 -5.04 -38.86
N THR A 321 -3.74 -4.44 -40.01
CA THR A 321 -2.86 -3.57 -40.80
C THR A 321 -2.44 -2.32 -40.04
N GLU A 322 -3.35 -1.76 -39.23
CA GLU A 322 -3.07 -0.61 -38.39
C GLU A 322 -2.87 -1.04 -36.93
N PRO A 323 -1.80 -0.56 -36.25
CA PRO A 323 -1.53 -0.93 -34.86
C PRO A 323 -2.52 -0.32 -33.86
N GLN A 324 -3.05 0.87 -34.14
CA GLN A 324 -4.05 1.54 -33.29
C GLN A 324 -5.43 0.88 -33.41
N THR A 325 -6.28 1.05 -32.39
CA THR A 325 -7.69 0.66 -32.46
C THR A 325 -8.54 1.76 -33.10
N ARG A 326 -8.26 3.03 -32.80
CA ARG A 326 -9.06 4.17 -33.27
C ARG A 326 -8.36 5.51 -33.17
N ASP A 327 -8.80 6.43 -34.03
CA ASP A 327 -8.50 7.86 -33.97
C ASP A 327 -9.77 8.62 -33.55
N ILE A 328 -9.64 9.52 -32.57
CA ILE A 328 -10.75 10.30 -32.03
C ILE A 328 -10.43 11.79 -32.05
N GLU A 329 -11.32 12.57 -32.65
CA GLU A 329 -11.24 14.03 -32.64
C GLU A 329 -12.28 14.60 -31.66
N ILE A 330 -11.89 14.77 -30.39
CA ILE A 330 -12.78 15.22 -29.30
C ILE A 330 -13.43 16.57 -29.61
N LYS A 331 -12.80 17.40 -30.43
CA LYS A 331 -13.38 18.67 -30.83
C LYS A 331 -14.71 18.55 -31.57
N ARG A 332 -14.94 17.43 -32.28
CA ARG A 332 -16.23 17.12 -32.91
C ARG A 332 -17.34 16.82 -31.89
N LEU A 333 -16.96 16.29 -30.73
CA LEU A 333 -17.88 16.01 -29.62
C LEU A 333 -18.16 17.27 -28.79
N THR A 334 -17.13 18.05 -28.47
CA THR A 334 -17.25 19.27 -27.64
C THR A 334 -17.78 20.47 -28.44
N GLY A 335 -17.56 20.50 -29.76
CA GLY A 335 -17.98 21.59 -30.65
C GLY A 335 -17.21 22.90 -30.41
N GLN A 336 -15.96 22.83 -29.96
CA GLN A 336 -15.10 24.02 -29.80
C GLN A 336 -14.73 24.60 -31.17
N LYS A 337 -14.78 25.92 -31.31
CA LYS A 337 -14.41 26.66 -32.53
C LYS A 337 -13.00 27.24 -32.38
N ILE A 338 -12.00 26.45 -32.76
CA ILE A 338 -10.57 26.78 -32.63
C ILE A 338 -9.91 26.42 -33.96
N PRO A 339 -9.04 27.26 -34.57
CA PRO A 339 -8.37 26.97 -35.85
C PRO A 339 -7.27 25.90 -35.75
N ARG A 340 -7.29 25.08 -34.70
CA ARG A 340 -6.39 23.96 -34.41
C ARG A 340 -7.17 22.82 -33.80
N THR A 341 -6.73 21.58 -33.99
CA THR A 341 -7.40 20.40 -33.43
C THR A 341 -6.40 19.38 -32.89
N VAL A 342 -6.89 18.48 -32.06
CA VAL A 342 -6.10 17.38 -31.49
C VAL A 342 -6.84 16.08 -31.77
N VAL A 343 -6.16 15.16 -32.46
CA VAL A 343 -6.62 13.78 -32.67
C VAL A 343 -5.92 12.88 -31.66
N LEU A 344 -6.70 12.12 -30.91
CA LEU A 344 -6.21 11.08 -30.01
C LEU A 344 -6.15 9.76 -30.76
N ARG A 345 -4.93 9.24 -30.98
CA ARG A 345 -4.72 7.91 -31.54
C ARG A 345 -4.54 6.90 -30.41
N GLU A 346 -5.44 5.93 -30.33
CA GLU A 346 -5.52 4.98 -29.22
C GLU A 346 -4.82 3.64 -29.51
N TYR A 347 -3.94 3.24 -28.60
CA TYR A 347 -3.25 1.96 -28.59
C TYR A 347 -3.64 1.16 -27.34
N PRO A 348 -4.10 -0.08 -27.50
CA PRO A 348 -4.45 -0.91 -26.37
C PRO A 348 -3.19 -1.57 -25.80
N MET A 349 -3.07 -1.61 -24.47
CA MET A 349 -1.86 -2.03 -23.75
C MET A 349 -2.20 -3.12 -22.72
N ASP A 350 -1.26 -4.03 -22.47
CA ASP A 350 -1.36 -5.01 -21.38
C ASP A 350 -0.94 -4.42 -20.02
N GLU A 351 -0.03 -3.44 -20.05
CA GLU A 351 0.51 -2.78 -18.85
C GLU A 351 0.13 -1.30 -18.79
N GLY A 352 -0.01 -0.76 -17.57
CA GLY A 352 -0.30 0.65 -17.32
C GLY A 352 -1.52 0.87 -16.43
N GLU A 353 -2.13 2.06 -16.54
CA GLU A 353 -3.33 2.41 -15.76
C GLU A 353 -4.49 1.44 -16.07
N PRO A 354 -5.19 0.90 -15.06
CA PRO A 354 -6.26 -0.06 -15.29
C PRO A 354 -7.50 0.63 -15.85
N PHE A 355 -7.82 0.39 -17.13
CA PHE A 355 -9.01 0.97 -17.78
C PHE A 355 -10.18 0.00 -17.88
N TYR A 356 -9.92 -1.26 -18.26
CA TYR A 356 -10.98 -2.24 -18.48
C TYR A 356 -10.68 -3.55 -17.75
N PRO A 357 -11.54 -4.00 -16.81
CA PRO A 357 -11.41 -5.34 -16.25
C PRO A 357 -11.67 -6.37 -17.36
N ILE A 358 -10.93 -7.49 -17.32
CA ILE A 358 -11.08 -8.59 -18.28
C ILE A 358 -12.00 -9.65 -17.65
N PRO A 359 -13.27 -9.77 -18.07
CA PRO A 359 -14.28 -10.56 -17.36
C PRO A 359 -14.27 -12.03 -17.82
N THR A 360 -13.13 -12.71 -17.71
CA THR A 360 -13.08 -14.17 -17.92
C THR A 360 -13.61 -14.90 -16.68
N PRO A 361 -14.10 -16.15 -16.80
CA PRO A 361 -14.54 -16.93 -15.64
C PRO A 361 -13.50 -17.02 -14.52
N ALA A 362 -12.23 -17.27 -14.87
CA ALA A 362 -11.13 -17.34 -13.90
C ALA A 362 -10.90 -16.01 -13.16
N ASN A 363 -10.97 -14.87 -13.88
CA ASN A 363 -10.77 -13.56 -13.28
C ASN A 363 -11.94 -13.16 -12.37
N LEU A 364 -13.17 -13.54 -12.74
CA LEU A 364 -14.35 -13.33 -11.91
C LEU A 364 -14.30 -14.17 -10.63
N GLU A 365 -13.81 -15.41 -10.71
CA GLU A 365 -13.58 -16.26 -9.54
C GLU A 365 -12.54 -15.62 -8.60
N LEU A 366 -11.43 -15.12 -9.14
CA LEU A 366 -10.41 -14.39 -8.36
C LEU A 366 -11.00 -13.13 -7.70
N TYR A 367 -11.80 -12.37 -8.42
CA TYR A 367 -12.48 -11.19 -7.86
C TYR A 367 -13.42 -11.57 -6.70
N GLU A 368 -14.19 -12.65 -6.82
CA GLU A 368 -15.08 -13.10 -5.74
C GLU A 368 -14.28 -13.54 -4.49
N LYS A 369 -13.07 -14.11 -4.65
CA LYS A 369 -12.18 -14.39 -3.51
C LYS A 369 -11.73 -13.10 -2.80
N TYR A 370 -11.34 -12.07 -3.56
CA TYR A 370 -11.01 -10.76 -2.98
C TYR A 370 -12.20 -10.09 -2.29
N LYS A 371 -13.38 -10.17 -2.90
CA LYS A 371 -14.61 -9.61 -2.35
C LYS A 371 -15.03 -10.31 -1.05
N ALA A 372 -14.90 -11.63 -0.97
CA ALA A 372 -15.11 -12.38 0.26
C ALA A 372 -14.12 -11.97 1.36
N LYS A 373 -12.83 -11.86 1.01
CA LYS A 373 -11.77 -11.39 1.92
C LYS A 373 -12.04 -9.96 2.43
N ALA A 374 -12.52 -9.07 1.58
CA ALA A 374 -12.94 -7.72 1.97
C ALA A 374 -14.09 -7.72 2.96
N ALA A 375 -15.11 -8.56 2.72
CA ALA A 375 -16.25 -8.66 3.62
C ALA A 375 -15.84 -9.22 5.01
N SER A 376 -14.89 -10.15 5.07
CA SER A 376 -14.45 -10.76 6.33
C SER A 376 -13.46 -9.90 7.12
N GLU A 377 -12.44 -9.35 6.46
CA GLU A 377 -11.32 -8.66 7.14
C GLU A 377 -11.56 -7.16 7.31
N TYR A 378 -12.38 -6.55 6.44
CA TYR A 378 -12.56 -5.10 6.37
C TYR A 378 -14.04 -4.68 6.27
N PRO A 379 -14.90 -5.05 7.23
CA PRO A 379 -16.34 -4.73 7.18
C PRO A 379 -16.66 -3.22 7.19
N ASP A 380 -15.73 -2.41 7.70
CA ASP A 380 -15.83 -0.95 7.71
C ASP A 380 -15.38 -0.29 6.38
N VAL A 381 -14.93 -1.07 5.40
CA VAL A 381 -14.56 -0.59 4.05
C VAL A 381 -15.66 -0.92 3.04
N THR A 382 -16.02 0.05 2.21
CA THR A 382 -16.97 -0.13 1.10
C THR A 382 -16.24 0.02 -0.22
N PHE A 383 -16.12 -1.08 -0.96
CA PHE A 383 -15.57 -1.08 -2.32
C PHE A 383 -16.64 -0.66 -3.33
N LEU A 384 -16.29 0.26 -4.23
CA LEU A 384 -17.24 0.84 -5.18
C LEU A 384 -16.55 1.22 -6.50
N GLY A 385 -17.32 1.22 -7.58
CA GLY A 385 -16.86 1.76 -8.86
C GLY A 385 -16.13 0.73 -9.71
N ARG A 386 -15.64 1.17 -10.88
CA ARG A 386 -15.10 0.27 -11.90
C ARG A 386 -14.00 -0.66 -11.39
N LEU A 387 -13.05 -0.11 -10.62
CA LEU A 387 -11.89 -0.85 -10.14
C LEU A 387 -12.18 -1.56 -8.82
N GLY A 388 -12.84 -0.90 -7.87
CA GLY A 388 -13.24 -1.51 -6.59
C GLY A 388 -14.21 -2.69 -6.75
N GLU A 389 -15.04 -2.68 -7.79
CA GLU A 389 -15.99 -3.76 -8.07
C GLU A 389 -15.57 -4.66 -9.25
N TYR A 390 -14.39 -4.46 -9.83
CA TYR A 390 -13.90 -5.19 -11.00
C TYR A 390 -14.95 -5.34 -12.13
N LYS A 391 -15.64 -4.24 -12.44
CA LYS A 391 -16.77 -4.22 -13.40
C LYS A 391 -16.61 -3.14 -14.43
N TYR A 392 -16.91 -3.46 -15.68
CA TYR A 392 -16.87 -2.47 -16.76
C TYR A 392 -18.12 -1.57 -16.75
N LEU A 393 -18.06 -0.52 -15.95
CA LEU A 393 -19.17 0.44 -15.74
C LEU A 393 -19.07 1.68 -16.64
N ASP A 394 -20.19 2.11 -17.21
CA ASP A 394 -20.35 3.44 -17.83
C ASP A 394 -20.49 4.53 -16.75
N MET A 395 -20.31 5.81 -17.12
CA MET A 395 -20.31 6.94 -16.17
C MET A 395 -21.64 7.08 -15.42
N ASP A 396 -22.78 6.99 -16.11
CA ASP A 396 -24.12 7.06 -15.50
C ASP A 396 -24.32 5.93 -14.48
N VAL A 397 -23.86 4.73 -14.81
CA VAL A 397 -23.91 3.56 -13.92
C VAL A 397 -23.01 3.74 -12.69
N CYS A 398 -21.82 4.35 -12.85
CA CYS A 398 -20.96 4.70 -11.72
C CYS A 398 -21.65 5.67 -10.75
N VAL A 399 -22.34 6.69 -11.27
CA VAL A 399 -23.08 7.67 -10.46
C VAL A 399 -24.29 7.02 -9.80
N GLU A 400 -25.06 6.22 -10.53
CA GLU A 400 -26.21 5.51 -9.97
C GLU A 400 -25.80 4.61 -8.81
N LYS A 401 -24.74 3.80 -8.99
CA LYS A 401 -24.22 2.93 -7.93
C LYS A 401 -23.72 3.73 -6.74
N ALA A 402 -23.07 4.86 -6.96
CA ALA A 402 -22.60 5.75 -5.90
C ALA A 402 -23.75 6.39 -5.12
N LEU A 403 -24.82 6.82 -5.79
CA LEU A 403 -26.03 7.32 -5.13
C LEU A 403 -26.67 6.24 -4.26
N LYS A 404 -26.85 5.03 -4.79
CA LYS A 404 -27.39 3.88 -4.03
C LYS A 404 -26.50 3.49 -2.84
N ALA A 405 -25.19 3.48 -3.03
CA ALA A 405 -24.24 3.21 -1.94
C ALA A 405 -24.29 4.30 -0.87
N SER A 406 -24.41 5.57 -1.29
CA SER A 406 -24.54 6.70 -0.38
C SER A 406 -25.78 6.59 0.49
N ASP A 407 -26.93 6.19 -0.08
CA ASP A 407 -28.18 6.03 0.68
C ASP A 407 -27.99 5.00 1.82
N LYS A 408 -27.33 3.86 1.55
CA LYS A 408 -27.01 2.84 2.57
C LYS A 408 -25.99 3.32 3.60
N LEU A 409 -24.97 4.04 3.14
CA LEU A 409 -23.93 4.59 4.01
C LEU A 409 -24.50 5.64 4.97
N LEU A 410 -25.40 6.51 4.50
CA LEU A 410 -26.04 7.53 5.32
C LEU A 410 -26.80 6.92 6.49
N ASP A 411 -27.59 5.88 6.25
CA ASP A 411 -28.33 5.17 7.31
C ASP A 411 -27.39 4.59 8.38
N THR A 412 -26.32 3.91 7.92
CA THR A 412 -25.30 3.32 8.78
C THR A 412 -24.55 4.38 9.60
N LEU A 413 -24.15 5.48 8.96
CA LEU A 413 -23.35 6.53 9.59
C LEU A 413 -24.18 7.39 10.53
N GLN A 414 -25.46 7.65 10.22
CA GLN A 414 -26.39 8.34 11.12
C GLN A 414 -26.65 7.52 12.38
N THR A 415 -26.86 6.21 12.24
CA THR A 415 -26.98 5.30 13.38
C THR A 415 -25.74 5.33 14.26
N ARG A 416 -24.54 5.24 13.66
CA ARG A 416 -23.27 5.32 14.39
C ARG A 416 -23.06 6.68 15.06
N ALA A 417 -23.47 7.78 14.41
CA ALA A 417 -23.42 9.11 15.00
C ALA A 417 -24.32 9.24 16.23
N ARG A 418 -25.54 8.70 16.18
CA ARG A 418 -26.46 8.66 17.33
C ARG A 418 -25.89 7.85 18.50
N GLN A 419 -25.33 6.68 18.22
CA GLN A 419 -24.68 5.84 19.25
C GLN A 419 -23.50 6.57 19.92
N LEU A 420 -22.65 7.25 19.13
CA LEU A 420 -21.53 8.03 19.65
C LEU A 420 -21.97 9.25 20.46
N ALA A 421 -23.10 9.87 20.09
CA ALA A 421 -23.70 10.96 20.85
C ALA A 421 -24.27 10.48 22.19
N GLN A 422 -24.96 9.34 22.21
CA GLN A 422 -25.51 8.75 23.44
C GLN A 422 -24.44 8.35 24.45
N LEU A 423 -23.29 7.83 24.00
CA LEU A 423 -22.15 7.52 24.89
C LEU A 423 -21.56 8.77 25.60
N HIS A 424 -21.83 9.97 25.08
CA HIS A 424 -21.34 11.23 25.64
C HIS A 424 -22.41 12.01 26.42
N TYR A 425 -23.67 11.59 26.36
CA TYR A 425 -24.74 12.16 27.17
C TYR A 425 -24.71 11.54 28.57
N ARG A 426 -23.77 11.99 29.41
CA ARG A 426 -23.91 11.90 30.88
C ARG A 426 -24.39 13.25 31.37
N PRO A 427 -25.56 13.36 32.01
CA PRO A 427 -26.03 14.62 32.58
C PRO A 427 -24.99 15.14 33.59
N SER A 428 -24.74 16.44 33.52
CA SER A 428 -23.88 17.20 34.41
C SER A 428 -24.30 17.03 35.88
N LEU A 429 -23.60 16.17 36.63
CA LEU A 429 -23.54 16.24 38.09
C LEU A 429 -22.53 17.34 38.46
N HIS A 430 -23.00 18.58 38.47
CA HIS A 430 -22.36 19.65 39.22
C HIS A 430 -22.89 19.66 40.65
N ARG A 431 -21.95 19.69 41.61
CA ARG A 431 -22.11 20.08 43.02
C ARG A 431 -22.96 19.17 43.90
N TYR A 432 -22.34 18.11 44.41
CA TYR A 432 -22.33 17.88 45.85
C TYR A 432 -20.89 17.61 46.27
N ALA A 433 -20.27 18.63 46.87
CA ALA A 433 -19.10 18.44 47.69
C ALA A 433 -19.56 17.66 48.93
N ILE A 434 -19.39 16.35 48.91
CA ILE A 434 -19.32 15.56 50.14
C ILE A 434 -17.84 15.23 50.31
N GLN A 435 -17.22 15.90 51.27
CA GLN A 435 -15.97 15.44 51.85
C GLN A 435 -16.21 14.02 52.37
N VAL A 436 -15.62 13.03 51.70
CA VAL A 436 -15.45 11.70 52.27
C VAL A 436 -13.97 11.60 52.67
N PRO A 437 -13.66 11.37 53.95
CA PRO A 437 -12.29 11.31 54.45
C PRO A 437 -11.58 10.10 53.85
N TYR A 438 -10.29 10.26 53.55
CA TYR A 438 -9.39 9.20 53.12
C TYR A 438 -9.55 7.96 54.01
N ALA A 439 -10.07 6.88 53.46
CA ALA A 439 -10.13 5.57 54.11
C ALA A 439 -9.43 4.54 53.22
N ASN A 440 -8.42 3.91 53.82
CA ASN A 440 -7.35 3.20 53.14
C ASN A 440 -7.71 1.72 52.90
N SER A 441 -7.34 1.24 51.71
CA SER A 441 -7.24 -0.17 51.23
C SER A 441 -8.45 -0.82 50.53
N VAL A 442 -8.17 -1.54 49.43
CA VAL A 442 -9.10 -2.38 48.66
C VAL A 442 -8.55 -3.81 48.60
N THR A 443 -9.45 -4.80 48.73
CA THR A 443 -9.13 -6.24 48.65
C THR A 443 -9.75 -6.86 47.38
N LEU A 444 -8.93 -7.55 46.58
CA LEU A 444 -9.32 -8.33 45.41
C LEU A 444 -9.39 -9.82 45.78
N VAL A 445 -10.52 -10.47 45.47
CA VAL A 445 -10.73 -11.90 45.70
C VAL A 445 -11.02 -12.59 44.36
N ALA A 446 -10.30 -13.67 44.07
CA ALA A 446 -10.46 -14.48 42.85
C ALA A 446 -11.07 -15.84 43.20
N MET A 447 -12.10 -16.26 42.45
CA MET A 447 -12.72 -17.59 42.61
C MET A 447 -12.79 -18.35 41.27
N PRO A 448 -12.50 -19.67 41.25
CA PRO A 448 -12.67 -20.51 40.07
C PRO A 448 -14.14 -20.90 39.85
N LEU A 449 -14.57 -20.90 38.59
CA LEU A 449 -15.95 -21.15 38.19
C LEU A 449 -16.13 -22.56 37.61
N SER A 450 -15.70 -23.60 38.34
CA SER A 450 -16.16 -24.97 38.12
C SER A 450 -15.82 -25.86 39.32
N ALA A 451 -16.78 -26.05 40.22
CA ALA A 451 -16.78 -27.18 41.13
C ALA A 451 -17.45 -28.36 40.41
N ALA A 452 -16.67 -29.13 39.66
CA ALA A 452 -17.06 -30.46 39.18
C ALA A 452 -15.80 -31.28 38.84
N THR A 453 -15.33 -32.03 39.84
CA THR A 453 -14.56 -33.29 39.76
C THR A 453 -13.75 -33.61 38.48
N VAL A 454 -12.42 -33.44 38.54
CA VAL A 454 -11.45 -34.34 37.87
C VAL A 454 -10.24 -34.54 38.80
N PRO A 455 -9.81 -35.78 39.11
CA PRO A 455 -8.68 -36.05 40.02
C PRO A 455 -7.33 -35.72 39.39
N PHE A 456 -6.44 -35.14 40.18
CA PHE A 456 -5.06 -34.82 39.80
C PHE A 456 -4.18 -36.07 39.88
N ALA A 457 -4.27 -36.94 38.88
CA ALA A 457 -3.27 -37.99 38.64
C ALA A 457 -3.28 -38.36 37.15
N THR A 458 -2.08 -38.47 36.56
CA THR A 458 -1.79 -38.92 35.18
C THR A 458 -1.86 -37.85 34.08
N ALA A 459 -0.75 -37.13 33.86
CA ALA A 459 -0.36 -36.59 32.54
C ALA A 459 1.14 -36.22 32.49
N LEU A 460 2.01 -37.18 32.82
CA LEU A 460 3.38 -37.24 32.30
C LEU A 460 3.33 -37.95 30.93
N ALA A 461 2.77 -37.27 29.92
CA ALA A 461 2.93 -37.58 28.49
C ALA A 461 2.00 -36.66 27.67
N GLY A 462 2.57 -35.79 26.84
CA GLY A 462 1.92 -35.16 25.67
C GLY A 462 0.67 -34.29 25.86
N GLY A 463 0.77 -33.00 25.50
CA GLY A 463 -0.36 -32.19 25.04
C GLY A 463 -1.21 -31.45 26.08
N CYS A 464 -1.41 -30.15 25.84
CA CYS A 464 -2.43 -29.20 26.36
C CYS A 464 -3.01 -29.39 27.78
N GLY A 465 -2.70 -28.45 28.70
CA GLY A 465 -3.44 -28.27 29.96
C GLY A 465 -4.77 -27.52 29.78
N PRO A 466 -5.77 -27.72 30.66
CA PRO A 466 -7.12 -27.16 30.50
C PRO A 466 -7.17 -25.66 30.84
N ALA A 467 -8.07 -24.94 30.17
CA ALA A 467 -8.38 -23.55 30.48
C ALA A 467 -9.29 -23.47 31.72
N CYS A 468 -8.95 -22.62 32.69
CA CYS A 468 -9.80 -22.37 33.86
C CYS A 468 -10.39 -20.95 33.79
N ASP A 469 -11.69 -20.84 34.08
CA ASP A 469 -12.41 -19.56 34.16
C ASP A 469 -12.37 -19.02 35.61
N PHE A 470 -11.94 -17.77 35.78
CA PHE A 470 -11.95 -17.06 37.07
C PHE A 470 -12.92 -15.88 37.05
N VAL A 471 -13.56 -15.61 38.19
CA VAL A 471 -14.34 -14.40 38.45
C VAL A 471 -13.71 -13.61 39.59
N PHE A 472 -13.56 -12.30 39.37
CA PHE A 472 -12.96 -11.35 40.30
C PHE A 472 -14.03 -10.43 40.90
N PHE A 473 -13.91 -10.15 42.19
CA PHE A 473 -14.76 -9.19 42.91
C PHE A 473 -13.93 -8.04 43.47
N ILE A 474 -14.47 -6.82 43.39
CA ILE A 474 -13.91 -5.60 43.99
C ILE A 474 -14.82 -5.19 45.15
N ARG A 475 -14.23 -4.93 46.33
CA ARG A 475 -14.95 -4.43 47.52
C ARG A 475 -14.52 -3.00 47.84
N ASP A 476 -15.48 -2.10 47.90
CA ASP A 476 -15.40 -0.89 48.75
C ASP A 476 -16.26 -1.16 49.99
N SER A 477 -15.86 -0.56 51.11
CA SER A 477 -16.29 -0.74 52.51
C SER A 477 -17.76 -1.08 52.79
N GLN A 478 -18.72 -0.85 51.89
CA GLN A 478 -20.13 -1.24 52.10
C GLN A 478 -20.92 -1.83 50.91
N ASN A 479 -20.36 -2.07 49.71
CA ASN A 479 -21.10 -2.74 48.62
C ASN A 479 -20.20 -3.43 47.58
N PHE A 480 -20.67 -4.55 46.99
CA PHE A 480 -20.03 -5.25 45.87
C PHE A 480 -20.56 -4.74 44.52
N THR A 481 -19.71 -4.51 43.53
CA THR A 481 -20.18 -4.23 42.15
C THR A 481 -19.35 -4.92 41.07
N LEU A 482 -20.10 -5.61 40.18
CA LEU A 482 -19.83 -6.18 38.86
C LEU A 482 -18.73 -7.26 38.69
N PRO A 483 -19.10 -8.50 38.32
CA PRO A 483 -18.14 -9.53 37.89
C PRO A 483 -17.69 -9.30 36.44
N PHE A 484 -16.42 -9.54 36.15
CA PHE A 484 -15.95 -9.77 34.78
C PHE A 484 -15.24 -11.12 34.68
N LYS A 485 -15.48 -11.83 33.57
CA LYS A 485 -14.96 -13.18 33.32
C LYS A 485 -13.68 -13.11 32.50
N ALA A 486 -12.64 -13.81 32.94
CA ALA A 486 -11.39 -13.94 32.20
C ALA A 486 -11.00 -15.42 32.08
N THR A 487 -10.74 -15.88 30.85
CA THR A 487 -10.31 -17.25 30.55
C THR A 487 -8.80 -17.27 30.34
N TYR A 488 -8.09 -18.15 31.05
CA TYR A 488 -6.63 -18.25 31.00
C TYR A 488 -6.15 -19.68 30.70
N VAL A 489 -5.06 -19.79 29.93
CA VAL A 489 -4.36 -21.06 29.65
C VAL A 489 -3.02 -21.03 30.37
N HIS A 490 -2.83 -21.93 31.34
CA HIS A 490 -1.64 -21.93 32.20
C HIS A 490 -0.46 -22.64 31.53
N SER A 491 0.68 -21.95 31.35
CA SER A 491 1.99 -22.58 31.20
C SER A 491 2.66 -22.67 32.57
N VAL A 492 3.03 -23.87 33.01
CA VAL A 492 3.60 -24.14 34.34
C VAL A 492 4.89 -23.32 34.56
N GLY A 493 4.98 -22.57 35.67
CA GLY A 493 6.23 -21.96 36.15
C GLY A 493 6.32 -20.42 36.24
N GLN A 494 5.25 -19.65 36.01
CA GLN A 494 5.29 -18.18 36.13
C GLN A 494 4.78 -17.71 37.51
N PRO A 495 5.49 -16.79 38.23
CA PRO A 495 5.03 -16.29 39.53
C PRO A 495 3.85 -15.33 39.40
N THR A 496 2.96 -15.32 40.41
CA THR A 496 1.79 -14.44 40.58
C THR A 496 2.07 -12.95 40.31
N ALA A 497 3.31 -12.50 40.54
CA ALA A 497 3.76 -11.12 40.28
C ALA A 497 3.61 -10.67 38.81
N TRP A 498 3.63 -11.60 37.84
CA TRP A 498 3.44 -11.27 36.43
C TRP A 498 1.99 -10.89 36.09
N PHE A 499 1.01 -11.54 36.75
CA PHE A 499 -0.41 -11.29 36.55
C PHE A 499 -0.82 -9.87 36.98
N VAL A 500 -0.34 -9.44 38.15
CA VAL A 500 -0.58 -8.11 38.73
C VAL A 500 -0.11 -6.99 37.80
N ARG A 501 1.00 -7.20 37.11
CA ARG A 501 1.64 -6.16 36.28
C ARG A 501 0.95 -5.94 34.93
N ARG A 502 0.20 -6.92 34.44
CA ARG A 502 -0.40 -6.91 33.09
C ARG A 502 -1.86 -6.45 33.09
N PHE A 503 -2.61 -6.79 34.14
CA PHE A 503 -4.07 -6.57 34.17
C PHE A 503 -4.53 -5.46 35.13
N LEU A 504 -3.73 -5.03 36.11
CA LEU A 504 -4.03 -3.83 36.90
C LEU A 504 -3.42 -2.61 36.20
N HIS A 505 -4.22 -1.97 35.36
CA HIS A 505 -3.81 -0.72 34.71
C HIS A 505 -3.61 0.39 35.78
N PRO A 506 -2.54 1.21 35.71
CA PRO A 506 -2.22 2.21 36.75
C PRO A 506 -3.33 3.23 37.05
N SER A 507 -4.29 3.41 36.15
CA SER A 507 -5.44 4.30 36.36
C SER A 507 -6.58 3.68 37.18
N LEU A 508 -6.61 2.35 37.35
CA LEU A 508 -7.60 1.64 38.20
C LEU A 508 -7.23 1.67 39.70
N VAL A 509 -5.98 2.03 40.00
CA VAL A 509 -5.38 1.94 41.34
C VAL A 509 -4.84 3.28 41.85
N ARG A 510 -4.99 4.35 41.07
CA ARG A 510 -4.70 5.71 41.53
C ARG A 510 -5.75 6.15 42.54
N GLY A 511 -5.31 6.38 43.78
CA GLY A 511 -6.16 6.83 44.87
C GLY A 511 -6.24 5.86 46.06
N TYR A 512 -5.65 4.67 45.95
CA TYR A 512 -5.64 3.66 47.00
C TYR A 512 -4.23 3.42 47.54
N ASP A 513 -4.07 3.43 48.87
CA ASP A 513 -2.77 3.29 49.52
C ASP A 513 -2.23 1.85 49.56
N ALA A 514 -3.11 0.84 49.41
CA ALA A 514 -2.72 -0.57 49.38
C ALA A 514 -3.74 -1.44 48.61
N ILE A 515 -3.26 -2.51 47.95
CA ILE A 515 -4.06 -3.51 47.25
C ILE A 515 -3.67 -4.90 47.80
N GLN A 516 -4.64 -5.65 48.32
CA GLN A 516 -4.44 -7.03 48.74
C GLN A 516 -5.06 -8.01 47.74
N ILE A 517 -4.33 -9.07 47.41
CA ILE A 517 -4.77 -10.15 46.50
C ILE A 517 -4.75 -11.45 47.30
N LEU A 518 -5.91 -12.09 47.45
CA LEU A 518 -6.06 -13.38 48.11
C LEU A 518 -6.23 -14.48 47.05
N LEU A 519 -5.36 -15.49 47.09
CA LEU A 519 -5.44 -16.68 46.25
C LEU A 519 -6.00 -17.85 47.08
N PRO A 520 -6.94 -18.66 46.53
CA PRO A 520 -7.42 -19.85 47.20
C PRO A 520 -6.33 -20.93 47.28
N GLU A 521 -6.30 -21.67 48.38
CA GLU A 521 -5.46 -22.87 48.51
C GLU A 521 -6.17 -24.11 47.96
N PRO A 522 -5.44 -25.18 47.59
CA PRO A 522 -6.05 -26.40 47.04
C PRO A 522 -7.08 -26.99 48.02
N GLY A 523 -8.35 -27.04 47.61
CA GLY A 523 -9.46 -27.57 48.41
C GLY A 523 -10.29 -26.53 49.18
N ASP A 524 -10.01 -25.23 49.04
CA ASP A 524 -10.78 -24.19 49.71
C ASP A 524 -12.20 -24.01 49.11
N ALA A 525 -13.22 -24.08 49.97
CA ALA A 525 -14.59 -23.72 49.60
C ALA A 525 -14.76 -22.19 49.54
N PRO A 526 -15.63 -21.65 48.65
CA PRO A 526 -15.82 -20.22 48.45
C PRO A 526 -16.03 -19.42 49.75
N ASP A 527 -16.86 -19.94 50.66
CA ASP A 527 -17.20 -19.26 51.91
C ASP A 527 -16.02 -19.18 52.91
N ARG A 528 -15.07 -20.12 52.83
CA ARG A 528 -13.83 -20.12 53.64
C ARG A 528 -12.83 -19.08 53.17
N VAL A 529 -12.72 -18.87 51.86
CA VAL A 529 -11.89 -17.81 51.28
C VAL A 529 -12.43 -16.44 51.67
N LEU A 530 -13.76 -16.29 51.65
CA LEU A 530 -14.45 -15.06 52.07
C LEU A 530 -14.37 -14.80 53.58
N SER A 531 -14.32 -15.83 54.43
CA SER A 531 -14.15 -15.65 55.88
C SER A 531 -12.71 -15.25 56.24
N ARG A 532 -11.69 -15.84 55.59
CA ARG A 532 -10.27 -15.43 55.72
C ARG A 532 -10.03 -13.99 55.27
N ALA A 533 -10.71 -13.56 54.21
CA ALA A 533 -10.64 -12.19 53.73
C ALA A 533 -11.17 -11.16 54.75
N ARG A 534 -12.02 -11.58 55.70
CA ARG A 534 -12.60 -10.72 56.74
C ARG A 534 -11.75 -10.60 58.00
N THR A 535 -10.75 -11.46 58.22
CA THR A 535 -10.02 -11.57 59.49
C THR A 535 -8.55 -11.12 59.45
N LEU A 536 -8.03 -10.67 58.30
CA LEU A 536 -6.63 -10.26 58.16
C LEU A 536 -6.39 -8.78 58.56
N PRO A 537 -5.41 -8.48 59.45
CA PRO A 537 -5.06 -7.10 59.80
C PRO A 537 -4.27 -6.41 58.68
N ALA A 538 -4.54 -5.12 58.48
CA ALA A 538 -3.94 -4.29 57.43
C ALA A 538 -2.47 -3.89 57.72
N LYS A 539 -1.50 -4.82 57.67
CA LYS A 539 -0.07 -4.48 57.53
C LYS A 539 0.70 -5.54 56.73
N GLN A 540 1.59 -5.03 55.86
CA GLN A 540 2.67 -5.68 55.08
C GLN A 540 2.34 -6.18 53.66
N LEU A 541 2.69 -5.36 52.66
CA LEU A 541 3.69 -5.70 51.64
C LEU A 541 4.18 -4.41 50.95
N LEU A 542 5.41 -3.99 51.28
CA LEU A 542 6.07 -2.83 50.68
C LEU A 542 6.82 -3.25 49.41
N CYS A 543 6.50 -2.65 48.26
CA CYS A 543 7.38 -2.63 47.10
C CYS A 543 7.67 -1.16 46.75
N SER A 544 8.86 -0.68 47.14
CA SER A 544 9.39 0.63 46.76
C SER A 544 10.18 0.55 45.44
N PRO A 545 10.18 1.57 44.56
CA PRO A 545 10.74 1.49 43.21
C PRO A 545 12.25 1.79 43.09
N ARG A 546 13.02 1.83 44.18
CA ARG A 546 14.44 2.25 44.12
C ARG A 546 15.34 1.45 45.08
N ARG A 547 16.39 0.83 44.48
CA ARG A 547 17.55 0.09 45.04
C ARG A 547 17.42 -1.44 45.10
N PHE A 548 18.36 -2.12 44.43
CA PHE A 548 18.88 -3.41 44.84
C PHE A 548 20.42 -3.42 44.68
N VAL A 549 21.10 -3.89 45.72
CA VAL A 549 22.54 -4.14 45.84
C VAL A 549 22.76 -5.64 45.59
N TYR A 550 23.82 -6.01 44.87
CA TYR A 550 24.24 -7.41 44.67
C TYR A 550 25.53 -7.69 45.46
N VAL A 551 25.52 -8.72 46.30
CA VAL A 551 26.68 -9.23 47.06
C VAL A 551 27.08 -10.58 46.44
N PRO A 552 28.36 -10.82 46.10
CA PRO A 552 28.80 -12.09 45.52
C PRO A 552 29.24 -13.09 46.60
N GLY A 553 29.01 -14.38 46.35
CA GLY A 553 29.60 -15.50 47.08
C GLY A 553 30.16 -16.55 46.11
N PRO A 554 31.28 -17.20 46.46
CA PRO A 554 32.27 -17.74 45.52
C PRO A 554 32.07 -19.24 45.27
N ASP A 555 32.63 -19.80 44.18
CA ASP A 555 33.44 -21.04 44.24
C ASP A 555 33.94 -21.63 42.89
N TRP A 556 35.27 -21.89 42.85
CA TRP A 556 36.15 -22.75 41.98
C TRP A 556 36.12 -22.57 40.45
N GLY A 557 37.22 -22.44 39.70
CA GLY A 557 38.66 -22.50 39.98
C GLY A 557 39.43 -22.82 38.67
N CYS A 558 40.50 -22.04 38.41
CA CYS A 558 41.82 -22.38 37.80
C CYS A 558 41.94 -23.20 36.48
N PHE A 559 42.96 -23.13 35.61
CA PHE A 559 44.24 -22.41 35.44
C PHE A 559 44.82 -22.78 34.04
N TRP A 560 45.51 -21.85 33.36
CA TRP A 560 46.70 -21.98 32.47
C TRP A 560 46.59 -22.77 31.13
N ALA A 561 47.26 -22.46 30.00
CA ALA A 561 48.62 -21.91 29.82
C ALA A 561 48.88 -21.17 28.46
N SER A 562 49.88 -20.29 28.53
CA SER A 562 50.79 -19.64 27.54
C SER A 562 51.06 -20.33 26.19
N MET A 563 50.98 -19.65 25.02
CA MET A 563 52.05 -18.93 24.24
C MET A 563 53.14 -19.84 23.59
N PRO A 564 53.96 -19.48 22.54
CA PRO A 564 53.82 -18.57 21.37
C PRO A 564 54.52 -19.09 20.03
N PHE A 565 54.64 -18.23 19.00
CA PHE A 565 55.52 -18.26 17.76
C PHE A 565 55.15 -19.10 16.50
N ILE A 566 54.85 -18.45 15.35
CA ILE A 566 55.68 -18.03 14.18
C ILE A 566 56.11 -19.19 13.25
N ASP A 567 55.62 -19.18 12.00
CA ASP A 567 56.51 -19.09 10.82
C ASP A 567 55.79 -18.43 9.62
N ARG A 568 56.47 -17.46 9.02
CA ARG A 568 56.20 -16.77 7.77
C ARG A 568 57.07 -17.45 6.71
N GLN A 569 56.51 -18.02 5.65
CA GLN A 569 57.13 -17.97 4.31
C GLN A 569 56.25 -18.56 3.20
N ARG A 570 56.16 -17.82 2.08
CA ARG A 570 55.57 -18.14 0.75
C ARG A 570 54.03 -18.09 0.75
N CYS A 571 53.36 -17.14 0.10
CA CYS A 571 53.46 -16.80 -1.32
C CYS A 571 53.19 -15.30 -1.59
N LYS A 572 53.86 -14.77 -2.63
CA LYS A 572 53.70 -13.42 -3.18
C LYS A 572 52.25 -13.16 -3.63
N PRO A 573 51.74 -11.91 -3.56
CA PRO A 573 50.46 -11.56 -4.17
C PRO A 573 50.60 -11.65 -5.69
N ILE A 574 49.86 -12.55 -6.32
CA ILE A 574 49.66 -12.51 -7.77
C ILE A 574 48.74 -11.31 -8.03
N CYS A 575 49.32 -10.21 -8.52
CA CYS A 575 48.57 -9.19 -9.24
C CYS A 575 48.06 -9.83 -10.52
N LEU A 576 46.80 -10.27 -10.53
CA LEU A 576 46.09 -10.50 -11.79
C LEU A 576 45.61 -9.13 -12.30
N PRO A 577 45.76 -8.85 -13.61
CA PRO A 577 45.31 -7.60 -14.21
C PRO A 577 43.80 -7.43 -14.01
N MET A 578 43.34 -6.20 -13.80
CA MET A 578 41.92 -5.87 -13.90
C MET A 578 41.42 -6.26 -15.29
N ALA A 579 40.79 -7.42 -15.42
CA ALA A 579 40.07 -7.79 -16.63
C ALA A 579 38.75 -7.03 -16.64
N SER A 580 38.72 -5.97 -17.45
CA SER A 580 37.58 -5.12 -17.77
C SER A 580 36.59 -5.80 -18.73
N HIS A 581 36.31 -7.10 -18.58
CA HIS A 581 35.37 -7.82 -19.42
C HIS A 581 34.23 -8.46 -18.61
N PRO A 582 32.96 -8.23 -18.97
CA PRO A 582 31.84 -8.96 -18.38
C PRO A 582 32.02 -10.46 -18.64
N PHE A 583 31.77 -11.27 -17.61
CA PHE A 583 31.91 -12.72 -17.63
C PHE A 583 31.06 -13.35 -18.76
N PRO A 584 31.58 -14.35 -19.50
CA PRO A 584 30.82 -15.05 -20.52
C PRO A 584 29.64 -15.78 -19.86
N GLY A 585 28.42 -15.40 -20.23
CA GLY A 585 27.17 -16.00 -19.72
C GLY A 585 26.34 -15.10 -18.81
N PHE A 586 26.83 -13.92 -18.41
CA PHE A 586 26.02 -12.93 -17.68
C PHE A 586 25.34 -11.96 -18.66
N HIS A 587 24.11 -12.28 -19.07
CA HIS A 587 23.30 -11.39 -19.90
C HIS A 587 22.62 -10.34 -19.03
N LEU A 588 23.19 -9.12 -19.04
CA LEU A 588 22.59 -7.96 -18.39
C LEU A 588 21.38 -7.46 -19.21
N PRO A 589 20.24 -7.11 -18.59
CA PRO A 589 19.13 -6.48 -19.28
C PRO A 589 19.53 -5.12 -19.87
N ALA A 590 18.99 -4.80 -21.05
CA ALA A 590 19.45 -3.70 -21.91
C ALA A 590 19.08 -2.29 -21.40
N SER A 591 18.15 -2.18 -20.46
CA SER A 591 17.76 -0.91 -19.81
C SER A 591 17.04 -1.18 -18.50
N VAL A 592 17.53 -0.59 -17.41
CA VAL A 592 16.92 -0.65 -16.08
C VAL A 592 16.30 0.72 -15.79
N SER A 593 15.01 0.77 -15.45
CA SER A 593 14.28 2.02 -15.20
C SER A 593 14.62 2.65 -13.85
N ASP A 594 14.33 3.94 -13.67
CA ASP A 594 14.39 4.60 -12.36
C ASP A 594 13.54 3.82 -11.33
N GLY A 595 14.12 3.44 -10.18
CA GLY A 595 13.39 2.71 -9.12
C GLY A 595 13.74 1.23 -8.94
N HIS A 596 14.56 0.64 -9.81
CA HIS A 596 14.84 -0.81 -9.82
C HIS A 596 15.85 -1.26 -8.76
N VAL A 597 15.65 -2.45 -8.19
CA VAL A 597 16.43 -2.98 -7.04
C VAL A 597 17.04 -4.33 -7.35
N LEU A 598 18.36 -4.45 -7.18
CA LEU A 598 19.07 -5.74 -7.25
C LEU A 598 19.02 -6.44 -5.90
N VAL A 599 18.47 -7.65 -5.85
CA VAL A 599 18.41 -8.50 -4.65
C VAL A 599 19.50 -9.56 -4.73
N ALA A 600 20.44 -9.50 -3.79
CA ALA A 600 21.57 -10.42 -3.70
C ALA A 600 21.47 -11.27 -2.42
N MET A 601 21.36 -12.59 -2.59
CA MET A 601 21.12 -13.52 -1.47
C MET A 601 22.00 -14.76 -1.59
N LEU A 602 22.53 -15.24 -0.46
CA LEU A 602 23.14 -16.57 -0.39
C LEU A 602 22.07 -17.65 -0.36
N VAL A 603 22.28 -18.73 -1.11
CA VAL A 603 21.38 -19.88 -1.13
C VAL A 603 22.14 -21.19 -0.95
N ASP A 604 21.50 -22.14 -0.29
CA ASP A 604 21.84 -23.56 -0.26
C ASP A 604 20.55 -24.38 -0.39
N GLN A 605 20.64 -25.71 -0.33
CA GLN A 605 19.46 -26.59 -0.41
C GLN A 605 18.39 -26.25 0.64
N MET A 606 18.75 -25.78 1.83
CA MET A 606 17.80 -25.42 2.89
C MET A 606 17.17 -24.04 2.67
N ALA A 607 17.93 -23.11 2.09
CA ALA A 607 17.50 -21.75 1.80
C ALA A 607 16.78 -21.61 0.45
N LEU A 608 16.90 -22.59 -0.44
CA LEU A 608 16.28 -22.56 -1.77
C LEU A 608 14.75 -22.39 -1.71
N PRO A 609 13.99 -23.05 -0.81
CA PRO A 609 12.56 -22.78 -0.65
C PRO A 609 12.26 -21.33 -0.26
N LEU A 610 13.10 -20.72 0.58
CA LEU A 610 12.98 -19.31 0.94
C LEU A 610 13.28 -18.42 -0.27
N ALA A 611 14.32 -18.71 -1.04
CA ALA A 611 14.66 -17.97 -2.25
C ALA A 611 13.53 -18.04 -3.29
N TYR A 612 12.92 -19.21 -3.50
CA TYR A 612 11.73 -19.37 -4.33
C TYR A 612 10.56 -18.53 -3.81
N ALA A 613 10.27 -18.62 -2.51
CA ALA A 613 9.17 -17.89 -1.89
C ALA A 613 9.36 -16.38 -2.00
N VAL A 614 10.57 -15.87 -1.76
CA VAL A 614 10.92 -14.45 -1.90
C VAL A 614 10.85 -14.00 -3.35
N THR A 615 11.45 -14.76 -4.29
CA THR A 615 11.40 -14.44 -5.72
C THR A 615 9.96 -14.34 -6.20
N ARG A 616 9.12 -15.32 -5.85
CA ARG A 616 7.70 -15.34 -6.22
C ARG A 616 6.93 -14.20 -5.57
N ALA A 617 7.08 -14.02 -4.26
CA ALA A 617 6.35 -13.00 -3.51
C ALA A 617 6.70 -11.60 -4.04
N TRP A 618 7.98 -11.30 -4.24
CA TRP A 618 8.42 -9.96 -4.59
C TRP A 618 8.23 -9.66 -6.10
N ASN A 619 8.42 -10.63 -7.00
CA ASN A 619 8.04 -10.46 -8.42
C ASN A 619 6.53 -10.27 -8.61
N ALA A 620 5.69 -10.96 -7.82
CA ALA A 620 4.24 -10.77 -7.87
C ALA A 620 3.83 -9.36 -7.41
N THR A 621 4.66 -8.70 -6.60
CA THR A 621 4.38 -7.33 -6.16
C THR A 621 4.78 -6.26 -7.17
N ALA A 622 5.79 -6.42 -8.04
CA ALA A 622 6.17 -5.48 -9.11
C ALA A 622 7.31 -6.04 -9.98
N PRO A 623 7.45 -5.66 -11.27
CA PRO A 623 8.57 -6.06 -12.14
C PRO A 623 9.88 -5.29 -11.88
N GLN A 624 10.08 -4.77 -10.67
CA GLN A 624 11.16 -3.84 -10.33
C GLN A 624 12.39 -4.49 -9.64
N PHE A 625 12.44 -5.82 -9.59
CA PHE A 625 13.48 -6.58 -8.89
C PHE A 625 14.22 -7.52 -9.82
N ASP A 626 15.55 -7.45 -9.80
CA ASP A 626 16.40 -8.50 -10.34
C ASP A 626 17.00 -9.30 -9.19
N PHE A 627 17.09 -10.63 -9.36
CA PHE A 627 17.59 -11.53 -8.33
C PHE A 627 18.91 -12.16 -8.75
N VAL A 628 19.90 -12.08 -7.87
CA VAL A 628 21.16 -12.81 -7.98
C VAL A 628 21.33 -13.67 -6.73
N PHE A 629 21.34 -14.98 -6.93
CA PHE A 629 21.51 -15.98 -5.90
C PHE A 629 22.92 -16.58 -5.96
N PHE A 630 23.57 -16.65 -4.81
CA PHE A 630 24.93 -17.16 -4.65
C PHE A 630 24.91 -18.51 -3.93
N ALA A 631 25.15 -19.57 -4.69
CA ALA A 631 25.11 -20.94 -4.23
C ALA A 631 26.49 -21.41 -3.74
N PHE A 632 26.71 -21.35 -2.43
CA PHE A 632 27.98 -21.71 -1.80
C PHE A 632 28.19 -23.21 -1.58
N LYS A 633 27.13 -23.99 -1.77
CA LYS A 633 27.10 -25.45 -1.75
C LYS A 633 26.30 -25.94 -2.93
N GLU A 634 26.37 -27.24 -3.20
CA GLU A 634 25.49 -27.88 -4.15
C GLU A 634 24.03 -27.58 -3.79
N VAL A 635 23.33 -27.03 -4.78
CA VAL A 635 21.89 -26.79 -4.76
C VAL A 635 21.35 -27.94 -5.58
N GLY A 636 20.45 -28.76 -5.01
CA GLY A 636 19.84 -29.89 -5.73
C GLY A 636 19.00 -29.44 -6.93
N ASP A 637 18.09 -30.29 -7.40
CA ASP A 637 17.29 -29.98 -8.60
C ASP A 637 16.60 -28.61 -8.50
N VAL A 638 16.99 -27.72 -9.42
CA VAL A 638 16.44 -26.37 -9.53
C VAL A 638 15.43 -26.34 -10.67
N ASP A 639 14.27 -25.73 -10.42
CA ASP A 639 13.22 -25.57 -11.42
C ASP A 639 13.75 -24.75 -12.63
N PRO A 640 13.75 -25.33 -13.85
CA PRO A 640 14.17 -24.62 -15.06
C PRO A 640 13.37 -23.35 -15.35
N GLU A 641 12.12 -23.24 -14.90
CA GLU A 641 11.33 -22.01 -15.07
C GLU A 641 11.81 -20.89 -14.14
N TRP A 642 12.24 -21.23 -12.92
CA TRP A 642 12.76 -20.26 -11.97
C TRP A 642 14.12 -19.69 -12.41
N LEU A 643 14.99 -20.53 -12.99
CA LEU A 643 16.27 -20.10 -13.55
C LEU A 643 16.13 -19.08 -14.68
N ARG A 644 14.97 -18.99 -15.34
CA ARG A 644 14.70 -17.94 -16.35
C ARG A 644 14.47 -16.56 -15.74
N ARG A 645 14.22 -16.48 -14.42
CA ARG A 645 13.81 -15.25 -13.72
C ARG A 645 14.86 -14.75 -12.73
N VAL A 646 15.98 -15.46 -12.58
CA VAL A 646 17.01 -15.21 -11.58
C VAL A 646 18.38 -15.52 -12.16
N THR A 647 19.43 -14.85 -11.68
CA THR A 647 20.81 -15.30 -11.91
C THR A 647 21.23 -16.18 -10.75
N LEU A 648 21.60 -17.44 -11.03
CA LEU A 648 22.22 -18.31 -10.04
C LEU A 648 23.72 -18.44 -10.33
N ILE A 649 24.55 -18.12 -9.34
CA ILE A 649 26.01 -18.23 -9.42
C ILE A 649 26.47 -19.28 -8.42
N THR A 650 27.09 -20.34 -8.93
CA THR A 650 27.56 -21.49 -8.15
C THR A 650 29.08 -21.49 -8.08
N VAL A 651 29.63 -21.14 -6.92
CA VAL A 651 31.07 -21.34 -6.61
C VAL A 651 31.20 -21.99 -5.24
N GLN A 652 31.54 -23.27 -5.23
CA GLN A 652 31.57 -24.04 -4.00
C GLN A 652 32.63 -23.51 -3.01
N ASP A 653 32.37 -23.73 -1.72
CA ASP A 653 33.31 -23.47 -0.62
C ASP A 653 33.69 -21.99 -0.39
N HIS A 654 32.80 -21.06 -0.74
CA HIS A 654 32.95 -19.63 -0.47
C HIS A 654 31.77 -19.03 0.31
N MET A 655 32.04 -17.99 1.10
CA MET A 655 31.05 -17.36 1.99
C MET A 655 30.51 -16.04 1.44
N LYS A 656 29.42 -15.51 2.03
CA LYS A 656 28.63 -14.34 1.56
C LYS A 656 29.46 -13.20 0.97
N TRP A 657 30.46 -12.76 1.72
CA TRP A 657 31.20 -11.56 1.40
C TRP A 657 32.23 -11.76 0.27
N TRP A 658 32.66 -13.00 0.04
CA TRP A 658 33.53 -13.34 -1.07
C TRP A 658 32.80 -13.16 -2.41
N TYR A 659 31.52 -13.59 -2.43
CA TYR A 659 30.63 -13.41 -3.57
C TYR A 659 30.32 -11.94 -3.82
N PHE A 660 29.93 -11.20 -2.78
CA PHE A 660 29.60 -9.79 -2.91
C PHE A 660 30.78 -8.98 -3.48
N LYS A 661 32.02 -9.27 -3.06
CA LYS A 661 33.20 -8.60 -3.61
C LYS A 661 33.43 -8.91 -5.10
N ARG A 662 33.18 -10.14 -5.55
CA ARG A 662 33.53 -10.60 -6.91
C ARG A 662 32.46 -10.32 -7.96
N PHE A 663 31.19 -10.37 -7.57
CA PHE A 663 30.08 -10.31 -8.52
C PHE A 663 29.25 -9.04 -8.41
N LEU A 664 29.21 -8.40 -7.23
CA LEU A 664 28.52 -7.12 -7.05
C LEU A 664 29.49 -5.97 -7.28
N VAL A 665 30.16 -5.96 -8.44
CA VAL A 665 31.08 -4.89 -8.83
C VAL A 665 30.31 -3.62 -9.20
N PRO A 666 30.88 -2.41 -9.05
CA PRO A 666 30.19 -1.16 -9.36
C PRO A 666 29.63 -1.10 -10.78
N ALA A 667 30.29 -1.71 -11.77
CA ALA A 667 29.80 -1.78 -13.15
C ALA A 667 28.46 -2.53 -13.30
N VAL A 668 28.13 -3.42 -12.36
CA VAL A 668 26.85 -4.12 -12.28
C VAL A 668 25.89 -3.33 -11.41
N THR A 669 26.29 -2.97 -10.19
CA THR A 669 25.38 -2.40 -9.18
C THR A 669 24.99 -0.95 -9.46
N SER A 670 25.80 -0.17 -10.19
CA SER A 670 25.48 1.23 -10.54
C SER A 670 24.31 1.37 -11.52
N ARG A 671 23.90 0.28 -12.16
CA ARG A 671 22.69 0.24 -13.02
C ARG A 671 21.40 0.20 -12.21
N TYR A 672 21.48 -0.11 -10.93
CA TYR A 672 20.34 -0.21 -10.03
C TYR A 672 20.30 0.99 -9.08
N GLN A 673 19.09 1.44 -8.74
CA GLN A 673 18.93 2.50 -7.75
C GLN A 673 19.44 2.02 -6.38
N SER A 674 19.10 0.78 -6.04
CA SER A 674 19.44 0.18 -4.76
C SER A 674 19.88 -1.28 -4.90
N LEU A 675 20.75 -1.70 -3.99
CA LEU A 675 21.24 -3.07 -3.83
C LEU A 675 20.80 -3.58 -2.46
N LEU A 676 20.01 -4.65 -2.43
CA LEU A 676 19.57 -5.31 -1.21
C LEU A 676 20.38 -6.59 -0.99
N LEU A 677 21.17 -6.62 0.08
CA LEU A 677 21.92 -7.79 0.51
C LEU A 677 21.11 -8.52 1.58
N MET A 678 20.87 -9.82 1.39
CA MET A 678 20.00 -10.61 2.25
C MET A 678 20.63 -11.95 2.67
N ASP A 679 20.46 -12.31 3.94
CA ASP A 679 20.80 -13.62 4.49
C ASP A 679 19.68 -14.65 4.26
N SER A 680 20.06 -15.93 4.37
CA SER A 680 19.20 -17.07 4.11
C SER A 680 18.28 -17.48 5.28
N ASP A 681 18.39 -16.83 6.43
CA ASP A 681 17.70 -17.19 7.69
C ASP A 681 16.70 -16.11 8.16
N ILE A 682 16.11 -15.39 7.19
CA ILE A 682 15.03 -14.44 7.42
C ILE A 682 13.68 -15.13 7.18
N ALA A 683 13.14 -15.74 8.23
CA ALA A 683 11.87 -16.48 8.16
C ALA A 683 10.70 -15.60 7.69
N SER A 684 10.72 -14.31 8.01
CA SER A 684 9.67 -13.36 7.60
C SER A 684 9.87 -12.78 6.20
N ALA A 685 10.88 -13.17 5.42
CA ALA A 685 11.21 -12.50 4.15
C ALA A 685 10.09 -12.55 3.10
N PRO A 686 9.35 -13.67 2.89
CA PRO A 686 8.27 -13.71 1.90
C PRO A 686 7.11 -12.76 2.23
N GLU A 687 6.83 -12.56 3.52
CA GLU A 687 5.80 -11.66 4.04
C GLU A 687 6.33 -10.26 4.37
N PHE A 688 7.61 -10.01 4.11
CA PHE A 688 8.26 -8.74 4.43
C PHE A 688 7.66 -7.63 3.57
N PRO A 689 7.20 -6.51 4.15
CA PRO A 689 6.62 -5.40 3.40
C PRO A 689 7.72 -4.57 2.69
N ILE A 690 8.37 -5.18 1.69
CA ILE A 690 9.55 -4.64 1.00
C ILE A 690 9.28 -3.26 0.38
N ARG A 691 8.10 -3.03 -0.17
CA ARG A 691 7.70 -1.72 -0.71
C ARG A 691 7.69 -0.61 0.35
N ARG A 692 7.16 -0.91 1.55
CA ARG A 692 7.13 0.07 2.66
C ARG A 692 8.54 0.34 3.17
N PHE A 693 9.36 -0.69 3.27
CA PHE A 693 10.77 -0.56 3.63
C PHE A 693 11.54 0.32 2.64
N LEU A 694 11.42 0.07 1.33
CA LEU A 694 12.05 0.89 0.28
C LEU A 694 11.54 2.33 0.29
N HIS A 695 10.23 2.54 0.49
CA HIS A 695 9.64 3.87 0.59
C HIS A 695 10.26 4.67 1.75
N ILE A 696 10.35 4.09 2.95
CA ILE A 696 10.95 4.76 4.11
C ILE A 696 12.44 5.02 3.88
N ALA A 697 13.17 4.05 3.31
CA ALA A 697 14.59 4.20 3.00
C ALA A 697 14.85 5.37 2.05
N ASN A 698 14.06 5.47 0.98
CA ASN A 698 14.17 6.52 -0.03
C ASN A 698 13.73 7.88 0.52
N ALA A 699 12.61 7.93 1.27
CA ALA A 699 12.11 9.14 1.90
C ALA A 699 13.15 9.74 2.86
N GLN A 700 13.87 8.89 3.59
CA GLN A 700 14.94 9.33 4.49
C GLN A 700 16.28 9.53 3.77
N ARG A 701 16.42 9.18 2.49
CA ARG A 701 17.69 9.27 1.74
C ARG A 701 18.86 8.63 2.47
N PHE A 702 18.66 7.45 3.07
CA PHE A 702 19.75 6.69 3.66
C PHE A 702 20.71 6.20 2.58
N ALA A 703 22.02 6.36 2.78
CA ALA A 703 23.02 5.76 1.90
C ALA A 703 23.06 4.23 2.09
N LEU A 704 22.84 3.80 3.34
CA LEU A 704 22.78 2.42 3.79
C LEU A 704 21.73 2.29 4.91
N CYS A 705 20.83 1.33 4.84
CA CYS A 705 19.90 1.06 5.95
C CYS A 705 19.56 -0.41 6.11
N GLN A 706 19.00 -0.76 7.26
CA GLN A 706 18.44 -2.08 7.52
C GLN A 706 17.08 -1.99 8.23
N PRO A 707 16.22 -3.01 8.12
CA PRO A 707 15.06 -3.12 9.00
C PRO A 707 15.50 -3.35 10.45
N ALA A 708 14.67 -2.93 11.39
CA ALA A 708 14.80 -3.32 12.78
C ALA A 708 14.63 -4.84 12.93
N VAL A 709 15.25 -5.41 13.96
CA VAL A 709 15.22 -6.85 14.20
C VAL A 709 14.27 -7.15 15.36
N ARG A 710 13.28 -8.00 15.09
CA ARG A 710 12.29 -8.43 16.08
C ARG A 710 12.97 -9.08 17.30
N PRO A 711 12.62 -8.71 18.54
CA PRO A 711 13.20 -9.31 19.76
C PRO A 711 13.02 -10.82 19.84
N GLU A 712 11.99 -11.35 19.17
CA GLU A 712 11.67 -12.77 19.08
C GLU A 712 12.64 -13.56 18.18
N GLY A 713 13.50 -12.88 17.43
CA GLY A 713 14.56 -13.49 16.63
C GLY A 713 15.71 -14.03 17.47
N ARG A 714 16.49 -14.97 16.91
CA ARG A 714 17.62 -15.62 17.63
C ARG A 714 18.94 -14.86 17.55
N SER A 715 18.96 -13.71 16.89
CA SER A 715 20.13 -12.85 16.69
C SER A 715 19.89 -11.51 17.38
N THR A 716 20.07 -11.47 18.68
CA THR A 716 19.81 -10.27 19.48
C THR A 716 20.99 -9.97 20.41
N ASP A 717 22.20 -9.88 19.85
CA ASP A 717 23.36 -9.35 20.58
C ASP A 717 23.28 -7.80 20.71
N HIS A 718 22.37 -7.14 19.99
CA HIS A 718 22.28 -5.68 19.92
C HIS A 718 20.87 -5.14 20.17
N PRO A 719 20.51 -4.87 21.44
CA PRO A 719 19.19 -4.36 21.80
C PRO A 719 18.80 -3.04 21.12
N PHE A 720 19.78 -2.27 20.67
CA PHE A 720 19.51 -1.04 19.95
C PHE A 720 18.90 -1.32 18.56
N LEU A 721 18.99 -2.51 17.98
CA LEU A 721 18.36 -2.85 16.69
C LEU A 721 16.89 -3.23 16.80
N HIS A 722 16.37 -3.39 18.02
CA HIS A 722 14.95 -3.66 18.20
C HIS A 722 14.07 -2.50 17.71
N PRO A 723 12.88 -2.82 17.19
CA PRO A 723 11.92 -1.82 16.77
C PRO A 723 11.54 -0.94 17.95
N ARG A 724 11.61 0.38 17.76
CA ARG A 724 11.15 1.36 18.75
C ARG A 724 9.70 1.75 18.48
N ARG A 725 8.87 1.68 19.53
CA ARG A 725 7.45 2.02 19.44
C ARG A 725 7.27 3.47 18.99
N GLY A 726 6.38 3.69 18.02
CA GLY A 726 6.07 5.03 17.50
C GLY A 726 7.14 5.62 16.59
N MET A 727 8.13 4.83 16.16
CA MET A 727 9.19 5.26 15.26
C MET A 727 9.08 4.59 13.90
N SER A 728 9.28 5.36 12.82
CA SER A 728 9.34 4.85 11.44
C SER A 728 10.78 4.44 11.11
N ALA A 729 11.74 5.29 11.46
CA ALA A 729 13.17 5.04 11.25
C ALA A 729 14.05 5.82 12.22
N ARG A 730 15.34 5.49 12.22
CA ARG A 730 16.40 6.09 13.02
C ARG A 730 17.62 6.34 12.17
N TRP A 731 18.13 7.57 12.20
CA TRP A 731 19.46 7.86 11.73
C TRP A 731 20.48 7.40 12.76
N THR A 732 21.42 6.58 12.32
CA THR A 732 22.43 5.94 13.16
C THR A 732 23.75 5.86 12.41
N ASN A 733 24.85 5.64 13.13
CA ASN A 733 26.13 5.30 12.54
C ASN A 733 26.44 3.81 12.61
N TYR A 734 25.45 2.98 12.91
CA TYR A 734 25.58 1.52 12.90
C TYR A 734 24.45 0.89 12.09
N VAL A 735 24.84 0.04 11.15
CA VAL A 735 23.99 -0.95 10.47
C VAL A 735 24.73 -2.27 10.61
N GLU A 736 23.99 -3.36 10.83
CA GLU A 736 24.58 -4.69 10.97
C GLU A 736 24.84 -5.29 9.58
N CYS A 737 25.91 -6.08 9.46
CA CYS A 737 26.27 -6.73 8.20
C CYS A 737 25.28 -7.83 7.75
N GLY A 738 24.35 -8.21 8.62
CA GLY A 738 23.20 -9.08 8.39
C GLY A 738 22.09 -8.75 9.40
N PRO A 739 20.88 -9.30 9.26
CA PRO A 739 20.50 -10.28 8.26
C PRO A 739 20.09 -9.65 6.91
N MET A 740 19.76 -8.36 6.86
CA MET A 740 19.35 -7.70 5.62
C MET A 740 19.76 -6.23 5.62
N ASN A 741 20.44 -5.76 4.58
CA ASN A 741 20.77 -4.35 4.42
C ASN A 741 20.58 -3.87 2.98
N LEU A 742 20.14 -2.63 2.84
CA LEU A 742 19.86 -1.94 1.59
C LEU A 742 20.86 -0.83 1.41
N TRP A 743 21.51 -0.81 0.25
CA TRP A 743 22.45 0.20 -0.18
C TRP A 743 21.86 0.96 -1.34
N THR A 744 22.16 2.25 -1.44
CA THR A 744 22.05 2.93 -2.74
C THR A 744 23.18 2.42 -3.65
N GLY A 745 22.92 2.36 -4.97
CA GLY A 745 23.92 1.91 -5.94
C GLY A 745 25.22 2.72 -5.88
N HIS A 746 25.12 4.03 -5.64
CA HIS A 746 26.26 4.92 -5.44
C HIS A 746 27.02 4.63 -4.13
N ALA A 747 26.33 4.45 -3.01
CA ALA A 747 27.00 4.14 -1.74
C ALA A 747 27.76 2.81 -1.78
N TRP A 748 27.20 1.80 -2.46
CA TRP A 748 27.92 0.56 -2.69
C TRP A 748 29.13 0.76 -3.61
N ALA A 749 29.02 1.57 -4.66
CA ALA A 749 30.13 1.86 -5.56
C ALA A 749 31.32 2.53 -4.85
N GLU A 750 31.05 3.46 -3.93
CA GLU A 750 32.08 4.11 -3.11
C GLU A 750 32.68 3.16 -2.06
N TYR A 751 31.86 2.28 -1.48
CA TYR A 751 32.30 1.34 -0.45
C TYR A 751 33.05 0.12 -1.01
N TRP A 752 32.63 -0.41 -2.17
CA TRP A 752 33.11 -1.66 -2.74
C TRP A 752 34.65 -1.75 -2.90
N PRO A 753 35.39 -0.70 -3.31
CA PRO A 753 36.85 -0.73 -3.38
C PRO A 753 37.53 -1.07 -2.05
N TRP A 754 36.90 -0.71 -0.93
CA TRP A 754 37.41 -0.91 0.42
C TRP A 754 37.09 -2.29 0.98
N LEU A 755 36.18 -3.02 0.35
CA LEU A 755 35.89 -4.40 0.73
C LEU A 755 37.08 -5.30 0.36
N GLU A 756 37.68 -5.92 1.37
CA GLU A 756 38.82 -6.81 1.20
C GLU A 756 38.51 -7.99 0.26
N TYR A 757 39.44 -8.27 -0.64
CA TYR A 757 39.27 -9.26 -1.70
C TYR A 757 39.02 -10.69 -1.18
N ASN A 758 39.59 -11.05 -0.02
CA ASN A 758 39.47 -12.39 0.57
C ASN A 758 38.51 -12.45 1.77
N ARG A 759 37.65 -11.45 1.93
CA ARG A 759 36.71 -11.39 3.05
C ARG A 759 35.61 -12.44 2.89
N SER A 760 35.50 -13.34 3.86
CA SER A 760 34.49 -14.40 3.88
C SER A 760 33.24 -14.02 4.69
N ILE A 761 33.38 -13.22 5.76
CA ILE A 761 32.26 -12.82 6.62
C ILE A 761 32.19 -11.30 6.81
N GLY A 762 31.07 -10.82 7.34
CA GLY A 762 30.81 -9.38 7.46
C GLY A 762 31.32 -8.76 8.75
N TRP A 763 31.73 -9.59 9.70
CA TRP A 763 32.05 -9.15 11.06
C TRP A 763 33.18 -8.12 11.04
N GLY A 764 32.96 -6.98 11.69
CA GLY A 764 33.90 -5.87 11.71
C GLY A 764 33.55 -4.75 10.75
N VAL A 765 32.87 -5.02 9.62
CA VAL A 765 32.53 -3.96 8.65
C VAL A 765 31.40 -3.07 9.15
N ASP A 766 30.49 -3.63 9.92
CA ASP A 766 29.39 -2.98 10.65
C ASP A 766 29.86 -1.86 11.58
N PHE A 767 31.09 -1.97 12.08
CA PHE A 767 31.71 -0.99 12.97
C PHE A 767 32.34 0.22 12.26
N VAL A 768 32.51 0.15 10.93
CA VAL A 768 33.32 1.14 10.19
C VAL A 768 32.64 1.69 8.95
N TRP A 769 31.75 0.94 8.30
CA TRP A 769 31.21 1.30 7.00
C TRP A 769 30.35 2.57 7.01
N CYS A 770 29.57 2.83 8.06
CA CYS A 770 28.76 4.03 8.18
C CYS A 770 29.62 5.27 8.42
N GLU A 771 30.71 5.15 9.19
CA GLU A 771 31.67 6.24 9.38
C GLU A 771 32.48 6.49 8.09
N LEU A 772 32.79 5.43 7.34
CA LEU A 772 33.43 5.54 6.03
C LEU A 772 32.53 6.27 5.02
N LEU A 773 31.24 5.90 4.92
CA LEU A 773 30.27 6.58 4.07
C LEU A 773 30.12 8.06 4.45
N VAL A 774 30.04 8.38 5.75
CA VAL A 774 30.03 9.77 6.22
C VAL A 774 31.29 10.53 5.77
N LYS A 775 32.47 9.89 5.84
CA LYS A 775 33.74 10.49 5.43
C LYS A 775 33.82 10.72 3.91
N MET A 776 33.20 9.85 3.12
CA MET A 776 33.03 9.99 1.67
C MET A 776 32.03 11.09 1.28
N GLY A 777 31.37 11.72 2.25
CA GLY A 777 30.35 12.75 2.00
C GLY A 777 28.97 12.17 1.69
N LEU A 778 28.78 10.86 1.83
CA LEU A 778 27.50 10.18 1.65
C LEU A 778 26.72 10.22 2.95
N GLY A 779 25.83 11.18 3.11
CA GLY A 779 24.99 11.30 4.30
C GLY A 779 24.42 12.69 4.50
N ARG A 780 23.63 12.86 5.56
CA ARG A 780 23.01 14.14 5.92
C ARG A 780 23.77 14.75 7.10
N SER A 781 23.94 16.08 7.06
CA SER A 781 24.35 16.83 8.25
C SER A 781 23.13 16.92 9.19
N LEU A 782 23.22 16.27 10.34
CA LEU A 782 22.17 16.23 11.36
C LEU A 782 22.71 16.92 12.61
N ALA A 783 22.31 18.18 12.83
CA ALA A 783 22.83 19.03 13.89
C ALA A 783 24.38 19.10 13.88
N ARG A 784 25.05 18.94 15.04
CA ARG A 784 26.53 18.93 15.19
C ARG A 784 27.20 17.62 14.72
N THR A 785 26.47 16.75 14.02
CA THR A 785 26.90 15.40 13.65
C THR A 785 26.53 15.05 12.20
N ARG A 786 27.21 14.06 11.60
CA ARG A 786 26.88 13.55 10.27
C ARG A 786 26.47 12.09 10.39
N ALA A 787 25.45 11.68 9.64
CA ALA A 787 25.01 10.29 9.57
C ALA A 787 24.71 9.90 8.12
N ALA A 788 25.17 8.72 7.72
CA ALA A 788 24.92 8.13 6.41
C ALA A 788 23.83 7.06 6.44
N CYS A 789 23.61 6.47 7.61
CA CYS A 789 22.94 5.20 7.74
C CYS A 789 21.63 5.26 8.55
N GLY A 790 20.79 4.24 8.37
CA GLY A 790 19.49 4.14 9.03
C GLY A 790 19.09 2.75 9.53
N VAL A 791 18.24 2.72 10.57
CA VAL A 791 17.46 1.53 10.97
C VAL A 791 15.98 1.86 10.82
N ILE A 792 15.23 1.02 10.09
CA ILE A 792 13.79 1.22 9.82
C ILE A 792 12.98 0.39 10.81
N ASP A 793 12.33 1.08 11.75
CA ASP A 793 11.57 0.48 12.86
C ASP A 793 10.18 -0.03 12.44
N GLU A 794 9.59 0.54 11.39
CA GLU A 794 8.21 0.25 10.97
C GLU A 794 8.04 -1.13 10.32
N THR A 795 9.11 -1.65 9.74
CA THR A 795 9.10 -2.93 9.03
C THR A 795 10.12 -3.88 9.66
N PRO A 796 9.89 -4.39 10.88
CA PRO A 796 10.86 -5.22 11.55
C PRO A 796 10.83 -6.66 11.02
N ILE A 797 12.02 -7.23 10.80
CA ILE A 797 12.18 -8.60 10.33
C ILE A 797 12.40 -9.59 11.46
N LEU A 798 11.95 -10.83 11.24
CA LEU A 798 12.26 -11.96 12.11
C LEU A 798 13.52 -12.67 11.59
N HIS A 799 14.64 -12.42 12.27
CA HIS A 799 15.88 -13.15 12.04
C HIS A 799 15.82 -14.47 12.83
N ALA A 800 15.51 -15.56 12.15
CA ALA A 800 15.34 -16.88 12.79
C ALA A 800 16.65 -17.42 13.35
N GLY A 801 17.79 -16.97 12.81
CA GLY A 801 19.12 -17.51 13.08
C GLY A 801 19.22 -18.99 12.66
N PRO A 802 20.43 -19.56 12.59
CA PRO A 802 20.55 -20.99 12.36
C PRO A 802 19.85 -21.74 13.50
N ALA A 803 19.02 -22.73 13.15
CA ALA A 803 18.52 -23.70 14.12
C ALA A 803 19.70 -24.22 14.96
N ARG A 804 19.47 -24.58 16.23
CA ARG A 804 20.42 -25.43 16.97
C ARG A 804 20.51 -26.82 16.28
N ALA A 805 21.03 -26.90 15.05
CA ALA A 805 21.98 -27.95 14.77
C ALA A 805 23.06 -27.75 15.84
N ARG A 806 23.33 -28.78 16.64
CA ARG A 806 24.38 -28.83 17.65
C ARG A 806 25.64 -28.09 17.16
N LYS A 807 25.76 -26.78 17.39
CA LYS A 807 27.05 -26.11 17.48
C LYS A 807 27.59 -26.50 18.85
N SER A 808 27.92 -27.78 18.98
CA SER A 808 28.91 -28.15 19.97
C SER A 808 30.13 -27.31 19.61
N PRO A 809 30.78 -26.65 20.59
CA PRO A 809 32.05 -25.96 20.38
C PRO A 809 33.17 -26.86 19.82
N LYS A 810 32.88 -28.16 19.63
CA LYS A 810 33.76 -29.23 19.20
C LYS A 810 33.75 -29.49 17.68
N THR A 811 32.97 -28.76 16.88
CA THR A 811 32.99 -28.92 15.41
C THR A 811 34.04 -28.02 14.76
N ARG A 812 34.83 -28.57 13.81
CA ARG A 812 35.92 -27.90 13.08
C ARG A 812 35.48 -26.57 12.41
N MET A 813 34.23 -26.51 11.94
CA MET A 813 33.60 -25.30 11.38
C MET A 813 33.28 -24.21 12.42
N GLY A 814 32.87 -24.59 13.64
CA GLY A 814 32.55 -23.63 14.70
C GLY A 814 33.79 -22.89 15.24
N GLN A 815 34.94 -23.57 15.24
CA GLN A 815 36.23 -22.97 15.59
C GLN A 815 36.76 -22.06 14.47
N SER A 816 36.64 -22.44 13.18
CA SER A 816 37.09 -21.59 12.07
C SER A 816 36.29 -20.29 11.98
N TYR A 817 34.98 -20.31 12.26
CA TYR A 817 34.12 -19.12 12.25
C TYR A 817 34.54 -18.07 13.30
N ARG A 818 34.98 -18.51 14.50
CA ARG A 818 35.49 -17.61 15.55
C ARG A 818 36.87 -17.03 15.24
N VAL A 819 37.77 -17.86 14.71
CA VAL A 819 39.14 -17.45 14.33
C VAL A 819 39.09 -16.47 13.17
N GLU A 820 38.29 -16.76 12.14
CA GLU A 820 38.11 -15.89 10.98
C GLU A 820 37.36 -14.60 11.35
N GLY A 821 36.36 -14.67 12.23
CA GLY A 821 35.67 -13.48 12.76
C GLY A 821 36.60 -12.55 13.52
N SER A 822 37.47 -13.11 14.37
CA SER A 822 38.47 -12.33 15.10
C SER A 822 39.52 -11.71 14.19
N ARG A 823 39.93 -12.41 13.12
CA ARG A 823 40.86 -11.91 12.10
C ARG A 823 40.24 -10.73 11.32
N GLN A 824 39.00 -10.88 10.89
CA GLN A 824 38.32 -9.87 10.09
C GLN A 824 37.92 -8.62 10.90
N LEU A 825 37.62 -8.79 12.19
CA LEU A 825 37.45 -7.69 13.13
C LEU A 825 38.75 -6.89 13.31
N ARG A 826 39.90 -7.56 13.46
CA ARG A 826 41.21 -6.89 13.48
C ARG A 826 41.50 -6.15 12.19
N SER A 827 41.16 -6.74 11.04
CA SER A 827 41.35 -6.08 9.75
C SER A 827 40.51 -4.81 9.60
N ALA A 828 39.24 -4.85 10.02
CA ALA A 828 38.38 -3.67 10.07
C ALA A 828 38.91 -2.60 11.04
N TRP A 829 39.47 -3.00 12.18
CA TRP A 829 40.13 -2.09 13.11
C TRP A 829 41.35 -1.42 12.50
N HIS A 830 42.20 -2.17 11.78
CA HIS A 830 43.35 -1.61 11.07
C HIS A 830 42.90 -0.63 9.96
N MET A 831 41.86 -0.99 9.20
CA MET A 831 41.26 -0.12 8.20
C MET A 831 40.82 1.21 8.84
N ALA A 832 40.05 1.16 9.93
CA ALA A 832 39.60 2.35 10.64
C ALA A 832 40.77 3.21 11.14
N ARG A 833 41.80 2.59 11.73
CA ARG A 833 42.99 3.30 12.20
C ARG A 833 43.74 3.98 11.06
N SER A 834 43.96 3.28 9.95
CA SER A 834 44.67 3.81 8.78
C SER A 834 43.94 5.01 8.15
N MET A 835 42.61 4.96 8.14
CA MET A 835 41.76 6.01 7.57
C MET A 835 41.32 7.06 8.58
N ARG A 836 41.80 7.01 9.84
CA ARG A 836 41.36 7.89 10.94
C ARG A 836 39.83 7.91 11.10
N LEU A 837 39.18 6.76 10.89
CA LEU A 837 37.76 6.57 11.14
C LEU A 837 37.54 6.30 12.63
N LYS A 838 36.34 6.65 13.12
CA LYS A 838 35.90 6.18 14.43
C LYS A 838 35.58 4.70 14.33
N PHE A 839 36.33 3.88 15.07
CA PHE A 839 36.00 2.47 15.24
C PHE A 839 35.06 2.33 16.44
N MET A 840 33.87 1.74 16.24
CA MET A 840 32.98 1.46 17.37
C MET A 840 33.52 0.28 18.19
N ASP A 841 33.69 0.47 19.50
CA ASP A 841 34.06 -0.60 20.41
C ASP A 841 32.84 -1.47 20.77
N TYR A 842 33.02 -2.78 20.77
CA TYR A 842 32.04 -3.80 21.16
C TYR A 842 31.46 -3.53 22.56
N SER A 843 32.25 -2.95 23.47
CA SER A 843 31.79 -2.61 24.82
C SER A 843 30.73 -1.48 24.84
N GLY A 844 30.71 -0.62 23.83
CA GLY A 844 29.73 0.46 23.67
C GLY A 844 28.36 0.00 23.15
N LEU A 845 28.34 -1.08 22.36
CA LEU A 845 27.11 -1.71 21.83
C LEU A 845 26.20 -2.25 22.93
N HIS A 846 26.77 -2.90 23.95
CA HIS A 846 26.01 -3.49 25.05
C HIS A 846 25.55 -2.48 26.10
N ARG A 847 26.23 -1.34 26.24
CA ARG A 847 25.86 -0.29 27.21
C ARG A 847 24.78 0.67 26.71
N GLY A 848 24.22 0.45 25.52
CA GLY A 848 23.19 1.31 24.94
C GLY A 848 23.68 2.71 24.56
N HIS A 849 25.00 2.95 24.57
CA HIS A 849 25.62 4.21 24.18
C HIS A 849 25.80 4.29 22.66
N GLN A 850 24.71 4.10 21.90
CA GLN A 850 24.70 4.42 20.48
C GLN A 850 24.09 5.79 20.26
N ARG A 851 24.76 6.61 19.44
CA ARG A 851 24.26 7.93 19.06
C ARG A 851 23.19 7.74 18.00
N VAL A 852 21.94 7.56 18.44
CA VAL A 852 20.79 7.84 17.56
C VAL A 852 20.79 9.35 17.35
N TYR A 853 21.13 9.77 16.14
CA TYR A 853 21.32 11.19 15.82
C TYR A 853 19.98 11.88 15.54
N LEU A 854 19.04 11.14 14.96
CA LEU A 854 17.69 11.60 14.69
C LEU A 854 16.72 10.43 14.73
N THR A 855 15.62 10.63 15.43
CA THR A 855 14.48 9.72 15.46
C THR A 855 13.42 10.25 14.49
N VAL A 856 12.86 9.39 13.65
CA VAL A 856 11.76 9.73 12.76
C VAL A 856 10.48 9.12 13.34
N PRO A 857 9.59 9.91 13.97
CA PRO A 857 8.30 9.41 14.44
C PRO A 857 7.48 8.78 13.30
N GLN A 858 6.63 7.80 13.61
CA GLN A 858 5.69 7.21 12.62
C GLN A 858 4.72 8.24 12.01
N GLU A 859 4.52 9.36 12.71
CA GLU A 859 3.65 10.47 12.33
C GLU A 859 4.40 11.64 11.67
N ALA A 860 5.73 11.57 11.55
CA ALA A 860 6.50 12.64 10.91
C ALA A 860 6.37 12.56 9.38
N GLU A 861 6.07 13.69 8.75
CA GLU A 861 6.18 13.85 7.29
C GLU A 861 7.59 13.45 6.80
N PRO A 862 7.74 12.98 5.55
CA PRO A 862 9.06 12.82 4.94
C PRO A 862 9.83 14.13 5.10
N LEU A 863 10.96 14.10 5.82
CA LEU A 863 11.79 15.29 5.98
C LEU A 863 12.27 15.74 4.60
N PRO A 864 12.05 17.01 4.19
CA PRO A 864 12.39 17.49 2.87
C PRO A 864 13.86 17.26 2.47
#